data_AF-A0A814KJ01-F1
#
_entry.id   AF-A0A814KJ01-F1
#
_cell.length_a   1.000
_cell.length_b   1.000
_cell.length_c   1.000
_cell.angle_alpha   90.00
_cell.angle_beta   90.00
_cell.angle_gamma   90.00
#
_symmetry.space_group_name_H-M   'P 1'
#
loop_
_entity.id
_entity.type
_entity.pdbx_description
1 polymer ?
#
loop_
_entity_poly.entity_id
_entity_poly.type
_entity_poly.pdbx_seq_one_letter_code
_entity_poly.pdbx_strand_id
1 'polypeptide(L)'
;LFSNLNDMSILTQIMLNNGTYGNVKFWSQNVQDLFLTPYAYDPTYGLGWRLNHNKSLSWFGLYASDEAYGHTGWTGTCTVIDPKYSMAITLLTNKRHTPCINGTFDGEKYETGKYADKHLNANGPFGKRHSVHDEPSPHACNRSSGLTFSSIFSTTMAVATLNVSATVYTSNQVIDVTWKPTSAPCTDDFIGIYFAEIPLTDACNYFDYEFVKSKQINMSWQMINLRRPLQFRYYSRDLSCSGNYSLIAQSVVIEPVNYNEPTHIHLAYGDRLDQIFVSYLTNSSQYTPQCQYGFDSFTLEFYQNGTTTTYTASDMCEEKATLWGPQKFIDPGYMHTILLEDLRPSTTYFYRVGNNEYGWSSIYSFTNRPATKNEAVTLIAYGDMGLSPVEPGAKSTIDRVTTRIISTNITCLLHIGDISYARGIGALWDAFMTQIQPIAARTPYMVSIGNHEYDHVTGGDKDPSGAPGPGGFRPGWGDYGTDSGGECAVPMVHRFHSPSNGNGLFWYSFDVGPIHIIYYSTEHDFRRSSPQYAWIEQDLRSVNRSRTPWLIVGSHRQMYTSEIESIGEYEITMMLQLYLEPLFYQYHVDVNLFAHRHSYERTCPMYQRSCVEDGVTHVLIGMAGQNLDSGVYSTVPWSKYHDQQFGYTTIFANQTYLHLTYYHNSDDSIADQFVLMK
;
A
#
# COMPACT_ATOMS: atom_id res chain seq x y z
N LEU A 1 16.12 -29.10 -13.87
CA LEU A 1 14.98 -28.69 -13.00
C LEU A 1 14.13 -27.58 -13.59
N PHE A 2 14.68 -26.69 -14.42
CA PHE A 2 13.91 -25.65 -15.13
C PHE A 2 13.72 -25.97 -16.62
N SER A 3 13.37 -27.22 -16.94
CA SER A 3 13.13 -27.68 -18.33
C SER A 3 11.70 -28.20 -18.52
N ASN A 4 11.38 -28.61 -19.75
CA ASN A 4 10.08 -29.16 -20.13
C ASN A 4 9.82 -30.56 -19.54
N LEU A 5 8.59 -31.06 -19.71
CA LEU A 5 8.17 -32.35 -19.13
C LEU A 5 8.96 -33.54 -19.67
N ASN A 6 9.37 -33.51 -20.94
CA ASN A 6 10.16 -34.60 -21.54
C ASN A 6 11.52 -34.72 -20.84
N ASP A 7 12.25 -33.62 -20.70
CA ASP A 7 13.56 -33.63 -20.04
C ASP A 7 13.44 -33.97 -18.55
N MET A 8 12.40 -33.44 -17.89
CA MET A 8 12.13 -33.77 -16.49
C MET A 8 11.80 -35.25 -16.30
N SER A 9 11.07 -35.87 -17.24
CA SER A 9 10.78 -37.31 -17.19
C SER A 9 12.04 -38.17 -17.30
N ILE A 10 13.03 -37.74 -18.10
CA ILE A 10 14.32 -38.41 -18.21
C ILE A 10 15.09 -38.27 -16.89
N LEU A 11 15.18 -37.05 -16.36
CA LEU A 11 15.90 -36.80 -15.10
C LEU A 11 15.32 -37.57 -13.92
N THR A 12 13.99 -37.57 -13.75
CA THR A 12 13.35 -38.32 -12.66
C THR A 12 13.51 -39.82 -12.82
N GLN A 13 13.49 -40.34 -14.05
CA GLN A 13 13.82 -41.75 -14.32
C GLN A 13 15.28 -42.08 -14.01
N ILE A 14 16.23 -41.21 -14.33
CA ILE A 14 17.64 -41.41 -13.96
C ILE A 14 17.78 -41.53 -12.43
N MET A 15 17.09 -40.66 -11.69
CA MET A 15 17.09 -40.67 -10.22
C MET A 15 16.40 -41.92 -9.64
N LEU A 16 15.26 -42.35 -10.20
CA LEU A 16 14.59 -43.59 -9.77
C LEU A 16 15.40 -44.85 -10.09
N ASN A 17 16.18 -44.81 -11.17
CA ASN A 17 16.97 -45.95 -11.66
C ASN A 17 18.46 -45.81 -11.31
N ASN A 18 18.80 -45.22 -10.16
CA ASN A 18 20.15 -45.24 -9.59
C ASN A 18 21.24 -44.72 -10.54
N GLY A 19 20.96 -43.63 -11.24
CA GLY A 19 21.87 -42.98 -12.17
C GLY A 19 21.87 -43.55 -13.59
N THR A 20 20.85 -44.33 -13.96
CA THR A 20 20.76 -44.97 -15.29
C THR A 20 19.49 -44.58 -16.05
N TYR A 21 19.58 -44.47 -17.38
CA TYR A 21 18.43 -44.32 -18.27
C TYR A 21 18.68 -45.09 -19.56
N GLY A 22 17.83 -46.08 -19.84
CA GLY A 22 18.08 -47.08 -20.88
C GLY A 22 19.40 -47.81 -20.62
N ASN A 23 20.28 -47.86 -21.62
CA ASN A 23 21.60 -48.50 -21.53
C ASN A 23 22.73 -47.56 -21.11
N VAL A 24 22.40 -46.31 -20.75
CA VAL A 24 23.39 -45.27 -20.40
C VAL A 24 23.42 -45.06 -18.90
N LYS A 25 24.62 -45.14 -18.32
CA LYS A 25 24.88 -44.82 -16.91
C LYS A 25 25.51 -43.45 -16.79
N PHE A 26 24.80 -42.51 -16.16
CA PHE A 26 25.22 -41.13 -15.96
C PHE A 26 26.05 -40.98 -14.68
N TRP A 27 25.66 -41.68 -13.61
CA TRP A 27 26.43 -41.75 -12.37
C TRP A 27 26.25 -43.09 -11.65
N SER A 28 27.11 -43.35 -10.67
CA SER A 28 27.00 -44.53 -9.78
C SER A 28 26.10 -44.25 -8.59
N GLN A 29 25.60 -45.31 -7.94
CA GLN A 29 24.83 -45.21 -6.69
C GLN A 29 25.53 -44.33 -5.65
N ASN A 30 26.83 -44.53 -5.41
CA ASN A 30 27.59 -43.74 -4.43
C ASN A 30 27.54 -42.22 -4.69
N VAL A 31 27.42 -41.81 -5.95
CA VAL A 31 27.30 -40.39 -6.30
C VAL A 31 25.89 -39.92 -5.98
N GLN A 32 24.86 -40.70 -6.31
CA GLN A 32 23.49 -40.38 -5.97
C GLN A 32 23.26 -40.28 -4.45
N ASP A 33 23.84 -41.21 -3.68
CA ASP A 33 23.79 -41.18 -2.23
C ASP A 33 24.43 -39.91 -1.67
N LEU A 34 25.51 -39.42 -2.32
CA LEU A 34 26.12 -38.14 -1.99
C LEU A 34 25.16 -36.96 -2.26
N PHE A 35 24.47 -36.93 -3.40
CA PHE A 35 23.46 -35.90 -3.72
C PHE A 35 22.32 -35.84 -2.71
N LEU A 36 22.01 -36.96 -2.07
CA LEU A 36 20.93 -37.13 -1.08
C LEU A 36 21.43 -37.13 0.36
N THR A 37 22.73 -36.88 0.60
CA THR A 37 23.28 -36.82 1.95
C THR A 37 22.77 -35.58 2.68
N PRO A 38 22.13 -35.72 3.85
CA PRO A 38 21.56 -34.60 4.59
C PRO A 38 22.63 -33.67 5.15
N TYR A 39 22.34 -32.37 5.15
CA TYR A 39 23.17 -31.34 5.76
C TYR A 39 23.09 -31.44 7.30
N ALA A 40 24.24 -31.26 7.96
CA ALA A 40 24.38 -31.57 9.39
C ALA A 40 23.48 -30.75 10.33
N TYR A 41 23.12 -29.52 9.94
CA TYR A 41 22.32 -28.62 10.78
C TYR A 41 20.84 -28.57 10.37
N ASP A 42 20.50 -29.02 9.17
CA ASP A 42 19.12 -29.12 8.70
C ASP A 42 18.98 -30.35 7.79
N PRO A 43 18.33 -31.43 8.28
CA PRO A 43 18.22 -32.69 7.56
C PRO A 43 17.31 -32.62 6.33
N THR A 44 16.65 -31.48 6.09
CA THR A 44 15.81 -31.25 4.89
C THR A 44 16.61 -30.77 3.68
N TYR A 45 17.88 -30.43 3.84
CA TYR A 45 18.78 -30.10 2.73
C TYR A 45 19.67 -31.29 2.40
N GLY A 46 19.63 -31.75 1.15
CA GLY A 46 20.66 -32.60 0.54
C GLY A 46 21.58 -31.78 -0.37
N LEU A 47 22.71 -32.35 -0.79
CA LEU A 47 23.69 -31.64 -1.64
C LEU A 47 23.14 -31.21 -3.01
N GLY A 48 22.10 -31.87 -3.54
CA GLY A 48 21.42 -31.39 -4.75
C GLY A 48 19.90 -31.45 -4.75
N TRP A 49 19.27 -31.84 -3.64
CA TRP A 49 17.82 -31.94 -3.51
C TRP A 49 17.35 -31.51 -2.13
N ARG A 50 16.08 -31.11 -2.01
CA ARG A 50 15.39 -31.11 -0.71
C ARG A 50 14.99 -32.53 -0.34
N LEU A 51 15.02 -32.85 0.95
CA LEU A 51 14.74 -34.17 1.50
C LEU A 51 13.52 -34.10 2.44
N ASN A 52 12.63 -35.09 2.38
CA ASN A 52 11.41 -35.14 3.20
C ASN A 52 11.62 -35.76 4.60
N HIS A 53 12.83 -35.67 5.15
CA HIS A 53 13.26 -36.44 6.33
C HIS A 53 12.54 -36.08 7.65
N ASN A 54 11.84 -34.95 7.77
CA ASN A 54 11.18 -34.56 9.03
C ASN A 54 9.72 -34.06 8.86
N LYS A 55 9.08 -34.28 7.71
CA LYS A 55 7.71 -33.86 7.37
C LYS A 55 7.36 -32.39 7.62
N SER A 56 8.33 -31.51 7.90
CA SER A 56 8.08 -30.07 8.05
C SER A 56 7.78 -29.39 6.70
N LEU A 57 8.11 -30.07 5.60
CA LEU A 57 7.93 -29.62 4.22
C LEU A 57 6.63 -30.15 3.62
N SER A 58 5.51 -29.49 3.94
CA SER A 58 4.15 -29.89 3.50
C SER A 58 3.97 -30.01 1.97
N TRP A 59 4.82 -29.36 1.18
CA TRP A 59 4.76 -29.38 -0.29
C TRP A 59 5.14 -30.72 -0.92
N PHE A 60 5.79 -31.64 -0.19
CA PHE A 60 5.94 -33.03 -0.63
C PHE A 60 4.61 -33.78 -0.68
N GLY A 61 3.60 -33.29 0.06
CA GLY A 61 2.28 -33.88 0.17
C GLY A 61 2.17 -34.88 1.33
N LEU A 62 0.95 -35.05 1.82
CA LEU A 62 0.63 -35.89 3.00
C LEU A 62 0.99 -37.38 2.83
N TYR A 63 1.14 -37.84 1.58
CA TYR A 63 1.36 -39.25 1.23
C TYR A 63 2.79 -39.57 0.84
N ALA A 64 3.67 -38.57 0.70
CA ALA A 64 5.07 -38.79 0.39
C ALA A 64 5.77 -39.55 1.52
N SER A 65 6.65 -40.48 1.14
CA SER A 65 7.46 -41.20 2.10
C SER A 65 8.55 -40.30 2.69
N ASP A 66 9.14 -40.74 3.79
CA ASP A 66 10.30 -40.06 4.38
C ASP A 66 11.57 -40.23 3.50
N GLU A 67 11.53 -41.10 2.48
CA GLU A 67 12.59 -41.27 1.47
C GLU A 67 12.41 -40.33 0.27
N ALA A 68 11.32 -39.57 0.22
CA ALA A 68 11.04 -38.66 -0.87
C ALA A 68 12.03 -37.48 -0.87
N TYR A 69 12.45 -37.10 -2.07
CA TYR A 69 13.28 -35.93 -2.31
C TYR A 69 12.82 -35.19 -3.55
N GLY A 70 13.17 -33.91 -3.65
CA GLY A 70 12.54 -33.07 -4.65
C GLY A 70 13.01 -31.63 -4.62
N HIS A 71 12.37 -30.81 -5.41
CA HIS A 71 12.67 -29.39 -5.51
C HIS A 71 11.39 -28.60 -5.79
N THR A 72 11.25 -27.45 -5.14
CA THR A 72 10.25 -26.44 -5.47
C THR A 72 10.94 -25.28 -6.17
N GLY A 73 10.49 -24.94 -7.37
CA GLY A 73 10.99 -23.77 -8.08
C GLY A 73 10.16 -22.54 -7.67
N TRP A 74 10.84 -21.45 -7.30
CA TRP A 74 10.20 -20.12 -7.20
C TRP A 74 9.53 -19.71 -8.52
N THR A 75 10.03 -20.28 -9.62
CA THR A 75 9.47 -20.21 -10.96
C THR A 75 8.78 -21.52 -11.36
N GLY A 76 7.96 -22.13 -10.51
CA GLY A 76 6.86 -23.04 -10.89
C GLY A 76 7.19 -24.39 -11.53
N THR A 77 8.38 -24.95 -11.33
CA THR A 77 8.57 -26.40 -11.49
C THR A 77 8.66 -27.03 -10.12
N CYS A 78 7.67 -27.84 -9.76
CA CYS A 78 7.69 -28.66 -8.55
C CYS A 78 7.98 -30.10 -8.95
N THR A 79 8.95 -30.73 -8.31
CA THR A 79 9.33 -32.11 -8.59
C THR A 79 9.48 -32.85 -7.29
N VAL A 80 8.82 -34.01 -7.21
CA VAL A 80 8.92 -34.96 -6.10
C VAL A 80 9.29 -36.31 -6.69
N ILE A 81 10.29 -36.96 -6.12
CA ILE A 81 10.77 -38.29 -6.49
C ILE A 81 10.72 -39.11 -5.22
N ASP A 82 9.97 -40.22 -5.25
CA ASP A 82 9.77 -41.10 -4.11
C ASP A 82 10.19 -42.53 -4.49
N PRO A 83 11.43 -42.93 -4.17
CA PRO A 83 11.96 -44.26 -4.50
C PRO A 83 11.14 -45.39 -3.87
N LYS A 84 10.60 -45.19 -2.67
CA LYS A 84 9.80 -46.18 -1.95
C LYS A 84 8.60 -46.66 -2.76
N TYR A 85 7.96 -45.73 -3.48
CA TYR A 85 6.83 -46.03 -4.35
C TYR A 85 7.21 -46.15 -5.82
N SER A 86 8.50 -46.06 -6.15
CA SER A 86 9.01 -46.00 -7.53
C SER A 86 8.25 -44.97 -8.36
N MET A 87 8.01 -43.80 -7.77
CA MET A 87 7.16 -42.76 -8.32
C MET A 87 7.92 -41.44 -8.44
N ALA A 88 7.64 -40.69 -9.50
CA ALA A 88 8.00 -39.29 -9.57
C ALA A 88 6.81 -38.47 -10.05
N ILE A 89 6.62 -37.31 -9.44
CA ILE A 89 5.63 -36.31 -9.80
C ILE A 89 6.39 -35.07 -10.23
N THR A 90 6.17 -34.63 -11.47
CA THR A 90 6.64 -33.33 -11.94
C THR A 90 5.43 -32.50 -12.30
N LEU A 91 5.27 -31.39 -11.60
CA LEU A 91 4.24 -30.40 -11.84
C LEU A 91 4.88 -29.15 -12.44
N LEU A 92 4.50 -28.82 -13.67
CA LEU A 92 4.89 -27.59 -14.34
C LEU A 92 3.75 -26.57 -14.14
N THR A 93 3.90 -25.72 -13.14
CA THR A 93 2.86 -24.79 -12.67
C THR A 93 2.96 -23.38 -13.25
N ASN A 94 3.93 -23.04 -14.11
CA ASN A 94 4.09 -21.63 -14.52
C ASN A 94 4.63 -21.31 -15.94
N LYS A 95 4.51 -20.00 -16.20
CA LYS A 95 5.02 -19.08 -17.25
C LYS A 95 6.19 -19.54 -18.14
N ARG A 96 7.30 -20.05 -17.58
CA ARG A 96 8.61 -20.14 -18.27
C ARG A 96 8.80 -21.37 -19.17
N HIS A 97 7.81 -22.27 -19.25
CA HIS A 97 7.85 -23.49 -20.07
C HIS A 97 7.15 -23.34 -21.42
N THR A 98 6.83 -22.11 -21.79
CA THR A 98 6.25 -21.74 -23.08
C THR A 98 7.26 -20.93 -23.89
N PRO A 99 7.13 -20.86 -25.24
CA PRO A 99 8.03 -20.05 -26.05
C PRO A 99 8.04 -18.59 -25.58
N CYS A 100 9.23 -17.98 -25.49
CA CYS A 100 9.36 -16.54 -25.34
C CYS A 100 9.18 -15.90 -26.73
N ILE A 101 8.07 -15.19 -26.93
CA ILE A 101 7.70 -14.53 -28.18
C ILE A 101 7.76 -13.03 -27.91
N ASN A 102 8.64 -12.30 -28.60
CA ASN A 102 8.80 -10.85 -28.47
C ASN A 102 9.10 -10.38 -27.02
N GLY A 103 9.88 -11.15 -26.26
CA GLY A 103 10.29 -10.79 -24.89
C GLY A 103 9.30 -11.19 -23.80
N THR A 104 8.13 -11.74 -24.16
CA THR A 104 7.13 -12.26 -23.24
C THR A 104 6.93 -13.76 -23.43
N PHE A 105 6.71 -14.50 -22.34
CA PHE A 105 6.41 -15.92 -22.43
C PHE A 105 4.98 -16.11 -22.92
N ASP A 106 4.73 -16.95 -23.93
CA ASP A 106 3.38 -17.23 -24.47
C ASP A 106 2.40 -17.70 -23.38
N GLY A 107 2.95 -18.30 -22.32
CA GLY A 107 2.30 -18.70 -21.09
C GLY A 107 1.61 -17.57 -20.32
N GLU A 108 1.99 -16.31 -20.56
CA GLU A 108 1.33 -15.12 -20.01
C GLU A 108 -0.11 -14.96 -20.51
N LYS A 109 -0.49 -15.61 -21.61
CA LYS A 109 -1.86 -15.58 -22.15
C LYS A 109 -2.81 -16.52 -21.42
N TYR A 110 -2.31 -17.51 -20.67
CA TYR A 110 -3.13 -18.50 -19.98
C TYR A 110 -3.38 -18.08 -18.53
N GLU A 111 -4.61 -18.29 -18.04
CA GLU A 111 -4.98 -17.93 -16.66
C GLU A 111 -4.14 -18.63 -15.58
N THR A 112 -3.65 -19.84 -15.86
CA THR A 112 -2.73 -20.54 -14.95
C THR A 112 -1.35 -19.90 -14.85
N GLY A 113 -0.93 -19.13 -15.85
CA GLY A 113 0.32 -18.35 -15.85
C GLY A 113 0.25 -17.09 -14.98
N LYS A 114 -0.96 -16.68 -14.57
CA LYS A 114 -1.22 -15.53 -13.70
C LYS A 114 -1.32 -15.89 -12.21
N TYR A 115 -1.11 -17.15 -11.84
CA TYR A 115 -1.16 -17.62 -10.44
C TYR A 115 -0.17 -16.93 -9.49
N ALA A 116 0.86 -16.26 -10.02
CA ALA A 116 1.84 -15.50 -9.25
C ALA A 116 1.42 -14.05 -8.97
N ASP A 117 0.29 -13.59 -9.52
CA ASP A 117 -0.46 -12.48 -8.92
C ASP A 117 -1.03 -13.03 -7.61
N LYS A 118 -0.13 -13.25 -6.64
CA LYS A 118 -0.48 -13.42 -5.24
C LYS A 118 -1.53 -12.36 -5.00
N HIS A 119 -2.73 -12.81 -4.66
CA HIS A 119 -3.73 -12.20 -3.79
C HIS A 119 -3.27 -10.93 -3.04
N LEU A 120 -2.87 -9.88 -3.75
CA LEU A 120 -2.26 -8.74 -3.08
C LEU A 120 -3.35 -7.95 -2.38
N ASN A 121 -4.56 -7.86 -2.96
CA ASN A 121 -5.66 -7.12 -2.39
C ASN A 121 -6.97 -7.92 -2.54
N ALA A 122 -7.24 -8.86 -1.62
CA ALA A 122 -8.55 -9.50 -1.53
C ALA A 122 -9.61 -8.59 -0.87
N ASN A 123 -9.24 -7.37 -0.50
CA ASN A 123 -10.05 -6.46 0.32
C ASN A 123 -10.47 -5.26 -0.52
N GLY A 124 -11.76 -4.94 -0.48
CA GLY A 124 -12.30 -3.79 -1.18
C GLY A 124 -12.46 -2.54 -0.31
N PRO A 125 -12.97 -1.45 -0.90
CA PRO A 125 -13.06 -0.15 -0.26
C PRO A 125 -14.24 -0.03 0.73
N PHE A 126 -15.03 -1.10 0.92
CA PHE A 126 -16.24 -1.11 1.76
C PHE A 126 -16.05 -1.89 3.07
N GLY A 127 -14.79 -2.09 3.47
CA GLY A 127 -14.44 -2.51 4.80
C GLY A 127 -14.53 -4.02 5.04
N LYS A 128 -14.44 -4.86 4.00
CA LYS A 128 -14.28 -6.31 4.18
C LYS A 128 -12.82 -6.71 4.13
N ARG A 129 -12.47 -7.62 5.05
CA ARG A 129 -11.14 -8.21 5.16
C ARG A 129 -11.24 -9.70 4.88
N HIS A 130 -10.39 -10.20 4.01
CA HIS A 130 -10.30 -11.58 3.57
C HIS A 130 -8.91 -12.15 3.87
N SER A 131 -8.87 -13.40 4.32
CA SER A 131 -7.61 -14.12 4.47
C SER A 131 -7.17 -14.67 3.13
N VAL A 132 -5.97 -14.27 2.70
CA VAL A 132 -5.42 -14.62 1.38
C VAL A 132 -4.77 -16.01 1.32
N HIS A 133 -4.71 -16.73 2.43
CA HIS A 133 -4.02 -18.02 2.51
C HIS A 133 -4.93 -19.25 2.49
N ASP A 134 -6.22 -19.14 2.84
CA ASP A 134 -7.09 -20.30 3.04
C ASP A 134 -8.52 -20.18 2.47
N GLU A 135 -8.92 -19.02 1.94
CA GLU A 135 -10.27 -18.84 1.40
C GLU A 135 -10.35 -19.15 -0.11
N PRO A 136 -11.45 -19.77 -0.59
CA PRO A 136 -11.74 -19.83 -2.03
C PRO A 136 -11.66 -18.42 -2.63
N SER A 137 -11.13 -18.27 -3.85
CA SER A 137 -11.08 -16.96 -4.50
C SER A 137 -12.29 -16.75 -5.40
N PRO A 138 -13.11 -15.70 -5.20
CA PRO A 138 -14.17 -15.39 -6.15
C PRO A 138 -13.60 -14.90 -7.49
N HIS A 139 -12.35 -14.41 -7.54
CA HIS A 139 -11.66 -14.07 -8.79
C HIS A 139 -11.40 -15.28 -9.69
N ALA A 140 -11.43 -16.51 -9.15
CA ALA A 140 -11.43 -17.73 -9.96
C ALA A 140 -12.85 -18.02 -10.50
N CYS A 141 -13.48 -17.03 -11.13
CA CYS A 141 -14.86 -17.16 -11.61
C CYS A 141 -15.00 -18.24 -12.68
N ASN A 142 -13.98 -18.40 -13.53
CA ASN A 142 -13.92 -19.42 -14.56
C ASN A 142 -13.13 -20.64 -14.06
N ARG A 143 -13.86 -21.68 -13.61
CA ARG A 143 -13.30 -23.01 -13.36
C ARG A 143 -13.62 -23.95 -14.52
N SER A 144 -13.37 -23.50 -15.75
CA SER A 144 -13.45 -24.39 -16.91
C SER A 144 -12.28 -25.38 -16.85
N SER A 145 -12.49 -26.49 -16.14
CA SER A 145 -11.88 -27.74 -16.58
C SER A 145 -12.35 -27.98 -18.03
N GLY A 146 -11.43 -28.33 -18.92
CA GLY A 146 -11.71 -28.57 -20.34
C GLY A 146 -12.64 -29.76 -20.57
N LEU A 147 -13.93 -29.60 -20.27
CA LEU A 147 -14.97 -30.55 -20.57
C LEU A 147 -16.05 -29.86 -21.40
N THR A 148 -16.28 -30.46 -22.55
CA THR A 148 -17.17 -30.07 -23.63
C THR A 148 -18.58 -29.69 -23.16
N PHE A 149 -19.08 -28.59 -23.73
CA PHE A 149 -20.47 -28.15 -23.64
C PHE A 149 -21.47 -29.30 -23.82
N SER A 150 -22.29 -29.57 -22.81
CA SER A 150 -23.63 -30.10 -23.02
C SER A 150 -24.64 -28.97 -22.80
N SER A 151 -25.24 -28.51 -23.89
CA SER A 151 -26.38 -27.60 -23.88
C SER A 151 -27.57 -28.27 -23.20
N ILE A 152 -27.90 -27.87 -21.96
CA ILE A 152 -29.12 -28.29 -21.29
C ILE A 152 -29.80 -27.06 -20.68
N PHE A 153 -30.95 -26.73 -21.29
CA PHE A 153 -32.08 -25.93 -20.82
C PHE A 153 -31.81 -24.72 -19.91
N SER A 154 -31.80 -23.53 -20.52
CA SER A 154 -32.08 -22.25 -19.85
C SER A 154 -33.58 -22.17 -19.52
N THR A 155 -33.97 -22.63 -18.34
CA THR A 155 -35.17 -22.10 -17.68
C THR A 155 -34.77 -20.80 -17.00
N THR A 156 -35.26 -19.66 -17.51
CA THR A 156 -35.13 -18.35 -16.86
C THR A 156 -35.89 -18.38 -15.53
N MET A 157 -35.23 -18.82 -14.46
CA MET A 157 -35.71 -18.57 -13.11
C MET A 157 -35.64 -17.06 -12.88
N ALA A 158 -36.72 -16.49 -12.31
CA ALA A 158 -36.73 -15.09 -11.92
C ALA A 158 -35.62 -14.87 -10.88
N VAL A 159 -34.72 -13.93 -11.16
CA VAL A 159 -33.65 -13.51 -10.22
C VAL A 159 -34.32 -13.03 -8.94
N ALA A 160 -33.92 -13.59 -7.80
CA ALA A 160 -34.49 -13.19 -6.51
C ALA A 160 -34.01 -11.79 -6.11
N THR A 161 -34.75 -11.11 -5.24
CA THR A 161 -34.39 -9.77 -4.76
C THR A 161 -33.60 -9.85 -3.45
N LEU A 162 -32.45 -9.18 -3.40
CA LEU A 162 -31.78 -8.81 -2.15
C LEU A 162 -32.43 -7.53 -1.61
N ASN A 163 -32.81 -7.53 -0.34
CA ASN A 163 -33.36 -6.33 0.30
C ASN A 163 -32.22 -5.52 0.92
N VAL A 164 -32.26 -4.20 0.74
CA VAL A 164 -31.30 -3.25 1.34
C VAL A 164 -32.02 -2.35 2.33
N SER A 165 -31.36 -1.98 3.43
CA SER A 165 -31.94 -1.08 4.44
C SER A 165 -32.16 0.36 3.93
N ALA A 166 -31.41 0.77 2.91
CA ALA A 166 -31.56 2.05 2.24
C ALA A 166 -31.17 1.93 0.76
N THR A 167 -31.85 2.69 -0.10
CA THR A 167 -31.52 2.81 -1.54
C THR A 167 -30.73 4.08 -1.86
N VAL A 168 -30.70 5.02 -0.92
CA VAL A 168 -29.91 6.25 -1.02
C VAL A 168 -29.09 6.35 0.26
N TYR A 169 -27.80 6.69 0.14
CA TYR A 169 -26.89 6.70 1.29
C TYR A 169 -25.96 7.91 1.34
N THR A 170 -25.56 8.31 2.53
CA THR A 170 -24.44 9.25 2.74
C THR A 170 -23.13 8.49 2.87
N SER A 171 -21.99 9.14 2.63
CA SER A 171 -20.69 8.55 2.92
C SER A 171 -20.60 8.13 4.41
N ASN A 172 -19.99 6.98 4.68
CA ASN A 172 -19.93 6.27 5.96
C ASN A 172 -21.25 5.72 6.52
N GLN A 173 -22.37 5.79 5.79
CA GLN A 173 -23.61 5.12 6.21
C GLN A 173 -23.46 3.60 6.10
N VAL A 174 -23.96 2.86 7.11
CA VAL A 174 -24.04 1.40 7.05
C VAL A 174 -25.31 0.98 6.32
N ILE A 175 -25.18 0.12 5.31
CA ILE A 175 -26.31 -0.54 4.64
C ILE A 175 -26.33 -2.02 5.02
N ASP A 176 -27.50 -2.49 5.46
CA ASP A 176 -27.77 -3.90 5.69
C ASP A 176 -28.36 -4.52 4.43
N VAL A 177 -27.75 -5.59 3.96
CA VAL A 177 -28.20 -6.41 2.84
C VAL A 177 -28.77 -7.70 3.40
N THR A 178 -30.02 -8.02 3.07
CA THR A 178 -30.72 -9.22 3.56
C THR A 178 -31.26 -10.07 2.41
N TRP A 179 -31.24 -11.39 2.59
CA TRP A 179 -31.65 -12.35 1.55
C TRP A 179 -32.34 -13.57 2.13
N LYS A 180 -33.03 -14.31 1.26
CA LYS A 180 -33.58 -15.62 1.62
C LYS A 180 -32.45 -16.66 1.54
N PRO A 181 -32.19 -17.43 2.61
CA PRO A 181 -31.13 -18.41 2.59
C PRO A 181 -31.41 -19.51 1.55
N THR A 182 -30.37 -19.90 0.83
CA THR A 182 -30.41 -21.05 -0.09
C THR A 182 -30.36 -22.34 0.73
N SER A 183 -31.01 -23.41 0.25
CA SER A 183 -31.10 -24.68 0.99
C SER A 183 -29.76 -25.42 1.09
N ALA A 184 -28.83 -25.15 0.17
CA ALA A 184 -27.47 -25.71 0.15
C ALA A 184 -26.50 -24.76 -0.58
N PRO A 185 -26.01 -23.67 0.06
CA PRO A 185 -25.02 -22.79 -0.54
C PRO A 185 -23.68 -23.51 -0.75
N CYS A 186 -22.97 -23.16 -1.82
CA CYS A 186 -21.57 -23.54 -1.96
C CYS A 186 -20.71 -22.76 -0.96
N THR A 187 -19.54 -23.30 -0.61
CA THR A 187 -18.62 -22.64 0.32
C THR A 187 -18.04 -21.33 -0.22
N ASP A 188 -18.11 -21.13 -1.54
CA ASP A 188 -17.64 -19.95 -2.25
C ASP A 188 -18.78 -19.12 -2.86
N ASP A 189 -20.01 -19.32 -2.39
CA ASP A 189 -21.14 -18.42 -2.63
C ASP A 189 -20.87 -17.06 -2.00
N PHE A 190 -21.10 -15.96 -2.70
CA PHE A 190 -20.75 -14.64 -2.19
C PHE A 190 -21.73 -13.56 -2.61
N ILE A 191 -21.83 -12.51 -1.78
CA ILE A 191 -22.44 -11.24 -2.16
C ILE A 191 -21.32 -10.25 -2.43
N GLY A 192 -21.27 -9.72 -3.65
CA GLY A 192 -20.36 -8.65 -4.03
C GLY A 192 -21.09 -7.33 -4.23
N ILE A 193 -20.33 -6.23 -4.13
CA ILE A 193 -20.79 -4.89 -4.51
C ILE A 193 -20.14 -4.46 -5.83
N TYR A 194 -20.95 -3.98 -6.76
CA TYR A 194 -20.58 -3.69 -8.13
C TYR A 194 -21.02 -2.28 -8.51
N PHE A 195 -20.36 -1.69 -9.51
CA PHE A 195 -21.04 -0.64 -10.29
C PHE A 195 -22.28 -1.24 -10.95
N ALA A 196 -23.40 -0.49 -10.92
CA ALA A 196 -24.68 -1.00 -11.40
C ALA A 196 -24.67 -1.35 -12.90
N GLU A 197 -23.86 -0.66 -13.69
CA GLU A 197 -23.69 -0.84 -15.13
C GLU A 197 -22.89 -2.10 -15.53
N ILE A 198 -22.20 -2.74 -14.59
CA ILE A 198 -21.47 -3.99 -14.89
C ILE A 198 -22.48 -5.06 -15.31
N PRO A 199 -22.26 -5.80 -16.42
CA PRO A 199 -23.17 -6.86 -16.83
C PRO A 199 -23.41 -7.91 -15.73
N LEU A 200 -24.65 -8.35 -15.57
CA LEU A 200 -25.03 -9.34 -14.54
C LEU A 200 -24.35 -10.70 -14.71
N THR A 201 -23.83 -10.99 -15.90
CA THR A 201 -23.07 -12.22 -16.19
C THR A 201 -21.63 -12.16 -15.69
N ASP A 202 -21.14 -10.98 -15.30
CA ASP A 202 -19.77 -10.77 -14.84
C ASP A 202 -19.68 -10.75 -13.31
N ALA A 203 -19.49 -11.93 -12.74
CA ALA A 203 -19.32 -12.12 -11.29
C ALA A 203 -17.95 -11.68 -10.78
N CYS A 204 -16.98 -11.38 -11.63
CA CYS A 204 -15.61 -11.10 -11.18
C CYS A 204 -15.36 -9.64 -10.88
N ASN A 205 -16.16 -8.76 -11.48
CA ASN A 205 -15.88 -7.33 -11.51
C ASN A 205 -16.55 -6.59 -10.34
N TYR A 206 -16.35 -7.08 -9.12
CA TYR A 206 -16.82 -6.47 -7.88
C TYR A 206 -15.75 -5.56 -7.27
N PHE A 207 -16.15 -4.61 -6.43
CA PHE A 207 -15.25 -3.81 -5.58
C PHE A 207 -14.86 -4.53 -4.31
N ASP A 208 -15.81 -5.21 -3.70
CA ASP A 208 -15.66 -5.87 -2.43
C ASP A 208 -16.68 -7.01 -2.33
N TYR A 209 -16.44 -8.00 -1.48
CA TYR A 209 -17.33 -9.15 -1.37
C TYR A 209 -17.37 -9.74 0.05
N GLU A 210 -18.34 -10.60 0.31
CA GLU A 210 -18.32 -11.45 1.50
C GLU A 210 -18.98 -12.79 1.21
N PHE A 211 -18.38 -13.87 1.70
CA PHE A 211 -18.91 -15.22 1.53
C PHE A 211 -20.19 -15.41 2.33
N VAL A 212 -21.19 -16.01 1.69
CA VAL A 212 -22.46 -16.37 2.29
C VAL A 212 -22.27 -17.63 3.13
N LYS A 213 -22.45 -17.50 4.45
CA LYS A 213 -22.41 -18.66 5.36
C LYS A 213 -23.75 -19.37 5.41
N SER A 214 -23.73 -20.67 5.71
CA SER A 214 -24.96 -21.46 5.89
C SER A 214 -25.86 -20.82 6.95
N LYS A 215 -27.16 -20.66 6.62
CA LYS A 215 -28.20 -19.99 7.45
C LYS A 215 -27.98 -18.50 7.70
N GLN A 216 -26.95 -17.87 7.13
CA GLN A 216 -26.80 -16.42 7.17
C GLN A 216 -27.84 -15.77 6.27
N ILE A 217 -28.45 -14.69 6.74
CA ILE A 217 -29.53 -13.99 6.03
C ILE A 217 -29.31 -12.48 5.95
N ASN A 218 -28.21 -11.97 6.52
CA ASN A 218 -27.85 -10.57 6.50
C ASN A 218 -26.33 -10.34 6.51
N MET A 219 -25.91 -9.20 5.94
CA MET A 219 -24.55 -8.64 5.96
C MET A 219 -24.63 -7.11 5.95
N SER A 220 -23.68 -6.44 6.61
CA SER A 220 -23.64 -4.98 6.70
C SER A 220 -22.41 -4.41 6.00
N TRP A 221 -22.56 -3.29 5.31
CA TRP A 221 -21.51 -2.66 4.50
C TRP A 221 -21.41 -1.19 4.85
N GLN A 222 -20.21 -0.72 5.20
CA GLN A 222 -19.96 0.70 5.41
C GLN A 222 -19.73 1.36 4.04
N MET A 223 -20.66 2.22 3.65
CA MET A 223 -20.68 2.78 2.30
C MET A 223 -19.72 3.95 2.16
N ILE A 224 -19.03 4.00 1.03
CA ILE A 224 -18.27 5.17 0.60
C ILE A 224 -18.90 5.76 -0.68
N ASN A 225 -18.78 7.08 -0.84
CA ASN A 225 -19.30 7.77 -2.02
C ASN A 225 -18.32 7.65 -3.21
N LEU A 226 -18.46 6.56 -3.98
CA LEU A 226 -17.71 6.34 -5.24
C LEU A 226 -18.29 7.12 -6.44
N ARG A 227 -19.20 8.08 -6.20
CA ARG A 227 -19.78 8.98 -7.21
C ARG A 227 -20.53 8.29 -8.36
N ARG A 228 -20.89 7.01 -8.20
CA ARG A 228 -21.60 6.22 -9.21
C ARG A 228 -22.61 5.27 -8.55
N PRO A 229 -23.68 4.89 -9.26
CA PRO A 229 -24.64 3.91 -8.75
C PRO A 229 -23.98 2.55 -8.47
N LEU A 230 -24.37 1.93 -7.36
CA LEU A 230 -23.88 0.62 -6.93
C LEU A 230 -25.02 -0.40 -6.86
N GLN A 231 -24.66 -1.68 -6.87
CA GLN A 231 -25.61 -2.78 -6.72
C GLN A 231 -24.96 -3.96 -5.99
N PHE A 232 -25.70 -4.54 -5.03
CA PHE A 232 -25.32 -5.81 -4.42
C PHE A 232 -25.81 -6.97 -5.26
N ARG A 233 -24.96 -7.98 -5.44
CA ARG A 233 -25.27 -9.16 -6.26
C ARG A 233 -24.79 -10.42 -5.56
N TYR A 234 -25.68 -11.40 -5.45
CA TYR A 234 -25.41 -12.71 -4.89
C TYR A 234 -25.17 -13.69 -6.03
N TYR A 235 -23.96 -14.24 -6.10
CA TYR A 235 -23.57 -15.30 -7.01
C TYR A 235 -23.37 -16.63 -6.30
N SER A 236 -23.77 -17.71 -6.98
CA SER A 236 -23.54 -19.09 -6.54
C SER A 236 -23.15 -19.96 -7.72
N ARG A 237 -22.40 -21.03 -7.45
CA ARG A 237 -22.12 -22.07 -8.44
C ARG A 237 -23.30 -23.03 -8.58
N ASP A 238 -23.22 -23.93 -9.55
CA ASP A 238 -24.20 -25.01 -9.69
C ASP A 238 -24.23 -25.90 -8.42
N LEU A 239 -25.24 -26.77 -8.30
CA LEU A 239 -25.38 -27.66 -7.12
C LEU A 239 -24.17 -28.58 -6.87
N SER A 240 -23.28 -28.73 -7.86
CA SER A 240 -22.03 -29.47 -7.72
C SER A 240 -20.85 -28.64 -7.18
N CYS A 241 -21.05 -27.33 -6.99
CA CYS A 241 -20.05 -26.35 -6.57
C CYS A 241 -18.77 -26.36 -7.42
N SER A 242 -18.89 -26.69 -8.71
CA SER A 242 -17.75 -26.89 -9.60
C SER A 242 -17.85 -26.10 -10.91
N GLY A 243 -19.05 -25.62 -11.29
CA GLY A 243 -19.30 -24.81 -12.48
C GLY A 243 -19.04 -23.31 -12.29
N ASN A 244 -19.36 -22.51 -13.31
CA ASN A 244 -19.23 -21.05 -13.25
C ASN A 244 -20.27 -20.42 -12.31
N TYR A 245 -19.98 -19.20 -11.84
CA TYR A 245 -20.94 -18.43 -11.06
C TYR A 245 -22.17 -18.05 -11.88
N SER A 246 -23.33 -18.17 -11.25
CA SER A 246 -24.63 -17.76 -11.76
C SER A 246 -25.27 -16.78 -10.79
N LEU A 247 -25.98 -15.78 -11.33
CA LEU A 247 -26.66 -14.78 -10.50
C LEU A 247 -27.87 -15.43 -9.81
N ILE A 248 -27.87 -15.41 -8.48
CA ILE A 248 -28.98 -15.92 -7.66
C ILE A 248 -29.95 -14.79 -7.30
N ALA A 249 -29.39 -13.66 -6.85
CA ALA A 249 -30.17 -12.52 -6.43
C ALA A 249 -29.42 -11.21 -6.65
N GLN A 250 -30.16 -10.12 -6.79
CA GLN A 250 -29.60 -8.77 -6.86
C GLN A 250 -30.43 -7.80 -6.04
N SER A 251 -29.81 -6.74 -5.54
CA SER A 251 -30.54 -5.62 -4.94
C SER A 251 -31.12 -4.70 -6.01
N VAL A 252 -32.00 -3.81 -5.59
CA VAL A 252 -32.21 -2.54 -6.32
C VAL A 252 -30.89 -1.77 -6.38
N VAL A 253 -30.75 -0.88 -7.37
CA VAL A 253 -29.63 0.04 -7.45
C VAL A 253 -29.65 0.96 -6.24
N ILE A 254 -28.49 1.18 -5.64
CA ILE A 254 -28.28 2.12 -4.54
C ILE A 254 -27.39 3.26 -5.00
N GLU A 255 -27.63 4.45 -4.48
CA GLU A 255 -26.96 5.67 -4.97
C GLU A 255 -26.58 6.60 -3.81
N PRO A 256 -25.47 7.35 -3.90
CA PRO A 256 -25.18 8.39 -2.94
C PRO A 256 -26.26 9.49 -3.00
N VAL A 257 -26.58 10.11 -1.86
CA VAL A 257 -27.52 11.26 -1.78
C VAL A 257 -27.13 12.36 -2.76
N ASN A 258 -25.83 12.60 -2.91
CA ASN A 258 -25.29 13.58 -3.84
C ASN A 258 -24.00 13.03 -4.47
N TYR A 259 -24.03 12.80 -5.78
CA TYR A 259 -22.86 12.39 -6.56
C TYR A 259 -21.73 13.43 -6.53
N ASN A 260 -22.07 14.72 -6.41
CA ASN A 260 -21.12 15.83 -6.37
C ASN A 260 -20.88 16.34 -4.95
N GLU A 261 -21.17 15.54 -3.92
CA GLU A 261 -20.82 15.87 -2.54
C GLU A 261 -19.31 16.17 -2.45
N PRO A 262 -18.91 17.33 -1.88
CA PRO A 262 -17.51 17.58 -1.58
C PRO A 262 -16.96 16.55 -0.58
N THR A 263 -16.13 15.64 -1.07
CA THR A 263 -15.50 14.55 -0.31
C THR A 263 -13.99 14.71 -0.31
N HIS A 264 -13.29 13.90 0.48
CA HIS A 264 -11.82 13.87 0.57
C HIS A 264 -11.22 15.22 0.98
N ILE A 265 -11.91 15.95 1.85
CA ILE A 265 -11.48 17.29 2.25
C ILE A 265 -10.18 17.19 3.06
N HIS A 266 -9.13 17.88 2.63
CA HIS A 266 -7.84 17.87 3.31
C HIS A 266 -7.04 19.14 3.10
N LEU A 267 -6.06 19.35 3.98
CA LEU A 267 -5.24 20.55 4.06
C LEU A 267 -3.76 20.22 3.84
N ALA A 268 -3.03 21.14 3.21
CA ALA A 268 -1.57 21.11 3.12
C ALA A 268 -1.00 22.53 3.21
N TYR A 269 0.26 22.69 3.60
CA TYR A 269 0.91 23.99 3.58
C TYR A 269 1.23 24.45 2.16
N GLY A 270 1.10 25.76 1.93
CA GLY A 270 1.62 26.42 0.73
C GLY A 270 3.07 26.90 0.89
N ASP A 271 3.56 27.61 -0.11
CA ASP A 271 4.94 28.10 -0.19
C ASP A 271 5.28 29.06 0.96
N ARG A 272 4.35 29.96 1.29
CA ARG A 272 4.55 30.99 2.30
C ARG A 272 3.86 30.64 3.62
N LEU A 273 4.34 31.22 4.72
CA LEU A 273 3.80 30.99 6.06
C LEU A 273 2.32 31.38 6.21
N ASP A 274 1.83 32.27 5.35
CA ASP A 274 0.46 32.77 5.27
C ASP A 274 -0.41 32.00 4.26
N GLN A 275 0.02 30.81 3.82
CA GLN A 275 -0.66 30.03 2.78
C GLN A 275 -0.99 28.59 3.20
N ILE A 276 -2.20 28.16 2.86
CA ILE A 276 -2.68 26.77 2.99
C ILE A 276 -3.46 26.37 1.74
N PHE A 277 -3.19 25.16 1.24
CA PHE A 277 -4.05 24.48 0.28
C PHE A 277 -5.24 23.83 0.98
N VAL A 278 -6.42 24.02 0.42
CA VAL A 278 -7.64 23.29 0.76
C VAL A 278 -8.05 22.50 -0.47
N SER A 279 -8.11 21.18 -0.32
CA SER A 279 -8.40 20.26 -1.42
C SER A 279 -9.63 19.42 -1.14
N TYR A 280 -10.40 19.11 -2.19
CA TYR A 280 -11.57 18.23 -2.11
C TYR A 280 -11.87 17.59 -3.47
N LEU A 281 -12.81 16.65 -3.49
CA LEU A 281 -13.16 15.86 -4.67
C LEU A 281 -14.67 15.90 -4.93
N THR A 282 -15.05 15.97 -6.22
CA THR A 282 -16.45 15.80 -6.68
C THR A 282 -16.53 14.95 -7.95
N ASN A 283 -17.74 14.71 -8.46
CA ASN A 283 -17.98 13.99 -9.72
C ASN A 283 -18.00 14.90 -10.97
N SER A 284 -17.78 16.21 -10.84
CA SER A 284 -17.86 17.13 -11.96
C SER A 284 -16.93 18.35 -11.83
N SER A 285 -16.29 18.72 -12.93
CA SER A 285 -15.52 19.96 -13.06
C SER A 285 -16.27 21.11 -13.74
N GLN A 286 -17.59 20.99 -13.91
CA GLN A 286 -18.38 21.97 -14.68
C GLN A 286 -18.36 23.38 -14.06
N TYR A 287 -18.32 23.46 -12.73
CA TYR A 287 -18.32 24.72 -11.99
C TYR A 287 -16.98 24.97 -11.31
N THR A 288 -16.66 26.26 -11.13
CA THR A 288 -15.43 26.66 -10.46
C THR A 288 -15.46 26.20 -9.00
N PRO A 289 -14.45 25.47 -8.52
CA PRO A 289 -14.40 25.07 -7.13
C PRO A 289 -14.15 26.28 -6.23
N GLN A 290 -14.78 26.31 -5.06
CA GLN A 290 -14.69 27.44 -4.14
C GLN A 290 -14.47 26.99 -2.70
N CYS A 291 -13.80 27.84 -1.93
CA CYS A 291 -13.71 27.77 -0.49
C CYS A 291 -14.26 29.07 0.11
N GLN A 292 -15.18 28.97 1.05
CA GLN A 292 -15.61 30.09 1.89
C GLN A 292 -14.97 29.93 3.26
N TYR A 293 -14.42 31.01 3.82
CA TYR A 293 -13.70 30.96 5.09
C TYR A 293 -13.84 32.26 5.89
N GLY A 294 -13.55 32.20 7.19
CA GLY A 294 -13.70 33.33 8.10
C GLY A 294 -13.20 33.02 9.50
N PHE A 295 -13.32 34.01 10.40
CA PHE A 295 -12.93 33.86 11.80
C PHE A 295 -14.05 33.29 12.68
N ASP A 296 -15.27 33.18 12.15
CA ASP A 296 -16.46 32.72 12.86
C ASP A 296 -17.22 31.67 12.03
N SER A 297 -17.75 30.64 12.68
CA SER A 297 -18.44 29.54 12.00
C SER A 297 -19.82 29.91 11.44
N PHE A 298 -20.42 31.02 11.87
CA PHE A 298 -21.72 31.49 11.39
C PHE A 298 -21.58 32.51 10.25
N THR A 299 -20.44 33.20 10.17
CA THR A 299 -20.15 34.20 9.12
C THR A 299 -18.81 33.94 8.44
N LEU A 300 -18.85 33.29 7.28
CA LEU A 300 -17.69 33.08 6.39
C LEU A 300 -17.56 34.27 5.42
N GLU A 301 -16.81 35.29 5.81
CA GLU A 301 -16.73 36.59 5.11
C GLU A 301 -15.84 36.57 3.86
N PHE A 302 -14.92 35.63 3.78
CA PHE A 302 -13.96 35.51 2.69
C PHE A 302 -14.33 34.35 1.77
N TYR A 303 -13.94 34.45 0.50
CA TYR A 303 -14.04 33.36 -0.45
C TYR A 303 -12.83 33.35 -1.38
N GLN A 304 -12.49 32.16 -1.87
CA GLN A 304 -11.41 31.96 -2.82
C GLN A 304 -11.80 30.88 -3.82
N ASN A 305 -11.45 31.10 -5.09
CA ASN A 305 -11.66 30.12 -6.15
C ASN A 305 -10.43 29.22 -6.30
N GLY A 306 -10.66 27.98 -6.76
CA GLY A 306 -9.62 27.00 -6.99
C GLY A 306 -9.45 26.58 -8.45
N THR A 307 -8.63 25.58 -8.63
CA THR A 307 -8.42 24.86 -9.89
C THR A 307 -8.89 23.42 -9.75
N THR A 308 -9.06 22.74 -10.89
CA THR A 308 -9.54 21.36 -10.95
C THR A 308 -8.62 20.54 -11.83
N THR A 309 -8.27 19.34 -11.39
CA THR A 309 -7.54 18.34 -12.18
C THR A 309 -8.24 16.97 -12.11
N THR A 310 -7.86 16.08 -13.00
CA THR A 310 -8.24 14.66 -12.99
C THR A 310 -7.16 13.87 -13.72
N TYR A 311 -7.26 12.55 -13.66
CA TYR A 311 -6.44 11.64 -14.43
C TYR A 311 -7.27 10.47 -14.93
N THR A 312 -6.77 9.81 -15.95
CA THR A 312 -7.36 8.68 -16.66
C THR A 312 -6.46 7.47 -16.59
N ALA A 313 -6.97 6.29 -16.94
CA ALA A 313 -6.16 5.08 -17.00
C ALA A 313 -4.96 5.22 -17.96
N SER A 314 -5.06 6.07 -19.00
CA SER A 314 -3.95 6.30 -19.93
C SER A 314 -2.82 7.13 -19.35
N ASP A 315 -3.05 7.88 -18.27
CA ASP A 315 -2.01 8.64 -17.57
C ASP A 315 -1.15 7.74 -16.67
N MET A 316 -1.64 6.56 -16.31
CA MET A 316 -0.91 5.56 -15.52
C MET A 316 0.20 4.88 -16.32
N CYS A 317 1.23 4.41 -15.63
CA CYS A 317 2.43 3.87 -16.24
C CYS A 317 2.27 2.44 -16.76
N GLU A 318 1.79 1.51 -15.92
CA GLU A 318 1.76 0.08 -16.28
C GLU A 318 0.69 -0.76 -15.53
N GLU A 319 0.74 -2.08 -15.73
CA GLU A 319 -0.06 -3.09 -15.03
C GLU A 319 -1.57 -2.76 -14.91
N LYS A 320 -2.17 -3.03 -13.74
CA LYS A 320 -3.61 -2.91 -13.50
C LYS A 320 -4.06 -1.45 -13.41
N ALA A 321 -3.18 -0.50 -13.10
CA ALA A 321 -3.52 0.92 -13.09
C ALA A 321 -3.92 1.44 -14.49
N THR A 322 -3.47 0.79 -15.57
CA THR A 322 -3.84 1.16 -16.95
C THR A 322 -5.15 0.55 -17.44
N LEU A 323 -5.79 -0.30 -16.63
CA LEU A 323 -6.94 -1.09 -17.02
C LEU A 323 -8.17 -0.70 -16.20
N TRP A 324 -9.26 -0.37 -16.88
CA TRP A 324 -10.52 -0.07 -16.20
C TRP A 324 -11.11 -1.33 -15.52
N GLY A 325 -11.55 -1.17 -14.27
CA GLY A 325 -12.29 -2.17 -13.52
C GLY A 325 -12.29 -1.89 -12.00
N PRO A 326 -13.34 -2.28 -11.27
CA PRO A 326 -13.42 -2.20 -9.82
C PRO A 326 -12.19 -2.62 -8.99
N GLN A 327 -11.46 -3.67 -9.40
CA GLN A 327 -10.20 -4.14 -8.77
C GLN A 327 -8.94 -3.57 -9.44
N LYS A 328 -9.11 -2.48 -10.18
CA LYS A 328 -8.10 -1.86 -11.04
C LYS A 328 -8.36 -0.35 -11.06
N PHE A 329 -8.17 0.30 -12.19
CA PHE A 329 -8.51 1.70 -12.36
C PHE A 329 -10.03 1.95 -12.34
N ILE A 330 -10.44 2.96 -11.59
CA ILE A 330 -11.75 3.60 -11.74
C ILE A 330 -11.56 5.10 -11.93
N ASP A 331 -12.51 5.74 -12.61
CA ASP A 331 -12.48 7.19 -12.77
C ASP A 331 -12.51 7.88 -11.39
N PRO A 332 -11.48 8.68 -11.04
CA PRO A 332 -11.36 9.24 -9.69
C PRO A 332 -12.35 10.40 -9.45
N GLY A 333 -13.06 10.87 -10.48
CA GLY A 333 -13.79 12.12 -10.43
C GLY A 333 -12.84 13.30 -10.66
N TYR A 334 -13.11 14.43 -10.01
CA TYR A 334 -12.37 15.68 -10.22
C TYR A 334 -11.82 16.19 -8.89
N MET A 335 -10.51 16.39 -8.84
CA MET A 335 -9.78 16.88 -7.68
C MET A 335 -9.65 18.40 -7.77
N HIS A 336 -10.13 19.08 -6.75
CA HIS A 336 -10.18 20.53 -6.67
C HIS A 336 -9.20 21.04 -5.62
N THR A 337 -8.46 22.09 -5.95
CA THR A 337 -7.48 22.71 -5.06
C THR A 337 -7.68 24.20 -4.99
N ILE A 338 -7.84 24.73 -3.78
CA ILE A 338 -7.88 26.16 -3.49
C ILE A 338 -6.64 26.54 -2.68
N LEU A 339 -5.93 27.58 -3.10
CA LEU A 339 -4.86 28.19 -2.31
C LEU A 339 -5.44 29.37 -1.52
N LEU A 340 -5.53 29.24 -0.20
CA LEU A 340 -5.85 30.36 0.69
C LEU A 340 -4.57 31.13 1.01
N GLU A 341 -4.64 32.45 0.93
CA GLU A 341 -3.49 33.36 1.11
C GLU A 341 -3.79 34.42 2.18
N ASP A 342 -2.76 35.19 2.56
CA ASP A 342 -2.83 36.27 3.54
C ASP A 342 -3.38 35.82 4.91
N LEU A 343 -3.16 34.55 5.26
CA LEU A 343 -3.58 33.97 6.53
C LEU A 343 -2.70 34.45 7.67
N ARG A 344 -3.33 34.88 8.77
CA ARG A 344 -2.62 35.28 9.98
C ARG A 344 -1.98 34.05 10.64
N PRO A 345 -0.71 34.11 11.07
CA PRO A 345 -0.09 33.03 11.82
C PRO A 345 -0.89 32.69 13.07
N SER A 346 -0.85 31.42 13.49
CA SER A 346 -1.46 30.92 14.74
C SER A 346 -2.92 31.32 14.93
N THR A 347 -3.65 31.51 13.83
CA THR A 347 -5.04 31.98 13.84
C THR A 347 -5.95 30.88 13.30
N THR A 348 -7.03 30.61 14.02
CA THR A 348 -8.05 29.64 13.60
C THR A 348 -8.99 30.27 12.57
N TYR A 349 -9.21 29.54 11.49
CA TYR A 349 -10.18 29.86 10.45
C TYR A 349 -11.21 28.74 10.38
N PHE A 350 -12.48 29.13 10.21
CA PHE A 350 -13.57 28.23 9.83
C PHE A 350 -13.72 28.27 8.33
N TYR A 351 -14.03 27.14 7.70
CA TYR A 351 -14.14 27.06 6.25
C TYR A 351 -15.12 25.97 5.79
N ARG A 352 -15.60 26.10 4.55
CA ARG A 352 -16.33 25.05 3.82
C ARG A 352 -15.99 25.12 2.33
N VAL A 353 -16.09 24.00 1.65
CA VAL A 353 -15.78 23.87 0.22
C VAL A 353 -16.99 23.41 -0.58
N GLY A 354 -17.03 23.74 -1.86
CA GLY A 354 -18.13 23.40 -2.75
C GLY A 354 -18.57 24.59 -3.59
N ASN A 355 -19.85 24.61 -3.96
CA ASN A 355 -20.49 25.72 -4.67
C ASN A 355 -22.02 25.66 -4.48
N ASN A 356 -22.74 26.64 -5.02
CA ASN A 356 -24.20 26.73 -4.86
C ASN A 356 -24.95 25.70 -5.72
N GLU A 357 -24.32 25.16 -6.76
CA GLU A 357 -24.90 24.25 -7.73
C GLU A 357 -24.85 22.78 -7.28
N TYR A 358 -23.74 22.36 -6.68
CA TYR A 358 -23.48 21.00 -6.20
C TYR A 358 -23.55 20.86 -4.67
N GLY A 359 -23.68 21.98 -3.97
CA GLY A 359 -23.77 22.04 -2.52
C GLY A 359 -22.43 22.30 -1.84
N TRP A 360 -22.53 22.71 -0.58
CA TRP A 360 -21.40 23.01 0.29
C TRP A 360 -21.16 21.87 1.27
N SER A 361 -19.90 21.63 1.61
CA SER A 361 -19.51 20.75 2.72
C SER A 361 -20.04 21.26 4.05
N SER A 362 -19.96 20.41 5.08
CA SER A 362 -19.98 20.89 6.47
C SER A 362 -18.88 21.92 6.70
N ILE A 363 -19.04 22.74 7.75
CA ILE A 363 -18.01 23.70 8.17
C ILE A 363 -16.95 22.95 8.98
N TYR A 364 -15.71 23.11 8.58
CA TYR A 364 -14.52 22.64 9.27
C TYR A 364 -13.74 23.84 9.83
N SER A 365 -12.69 23.58 10.60
CA SER A 365 -11.76 24.62 11.03
C SER A 365 -10.33 24.11 11.03
N PHE A 366 -9.39 25.02 10.82
CA PHE A 366 -7.96 24.78 10.94
C PHE A 366 -7.27 25.99 11.59
N THR A 367 -6.08 25.78 12.14
CA THR A 367 -5.23 26.86 12.65
C THR A 367 -4.02 27.00 11.73
N ASN A 368 -3.79 28.21 11.19
CA ASN A 368 -2.62 28.44 10.36
C ASN A 368 -1.33 28.28 11.18
N ARG A 369 -0.24 27.83 10.55
CA ARG A 369 1.03 27.52 11.23
C ARG A 369 1.62 28.74 11.95
N PRO A 370 2.34 28.53 13.07
CA PRO A 370 3.12 29.59 13.69
C PRO A 370 4.24 30.08 12.76
N ALA A 371 4.48 31.39 12.75
CA ALA A 371 5.48 32.01 11.89
C ALA A 371 6.83 32.25 12.58
N THR A 372 6.91 32.01 13.89
CA THR A 372 8.07 32.34 14.70
C THR A 372 8.52 31.16 15.56
N LYS A 373 9.82 31.08 15.82
CA LYS A 373 10.39 30.10 16.77
C LYS A 373 9.92 30.24 18.22
N ASN A 374 9.32 31.38 18.57
CA ASN A 374 8.88 31.63 19.95
C ASN A 374 7.65 30.80 20.32
N GLU A 375 6.95 30.26 19.32
CA GLU A 375 5.74 29.48 19.49
C GLU A 375 6.09 28.00 19.37
N ALA A 376 5.80 27.23 20.42
CA ALA A 376 6.02 25.80 20.40
C ALA A 376 5.01 25.10 19.46
N VAL A 377 5.45 24.01 18.84
CA VAL A 377 4.65 23.22 17.89
C VAL A 377 4.58 21.77 18.36
N THR A 378 3.48 21.10 18.04
CA THR A 378 3.32 19.64 18.26
C THR A 378 2.91 19.00 16.96
N LEU A 379 3.72 18.06 16.47
CA LEU A 379 3.47 17.33 15.24
C LEU A 379 3.09 15.88 15.56
N ILE A 380 2.39 15.23 14.64
CA ILE A 380 2.28 13.76 14.59
C ILE A 380 3.13 13.27 13.42
N ALA A 381 3.84 12.15 13.57
CA ALA A 381 4.60 11.56 12.47
C ALA A 381 4.48 10.03 12.45
N TYR A 382 4.32 9.45 11.25
CA TYR A 382 4.32 8.01 10.99
C TYR A 382 4.47 7.71 9.48
N GLY A 383 4.78 6.47 9.10
CA GLY A 383 4.70 5.94 7.73
C GLY A 383 3.83 4.70 7.67
N ASP A 384 3.47 4.23 6.46
CA ASP A 384 2.95 2.87 6.23
C ASP A 384 1.57 2.59 6.86
N MET A 385 0.68 3.59 6.90
CA MET A 385 -0.62 3.42 7.56
C MET A 385 -1.58 2.55 6.75
N GLY A 386 -1.72 2.81 5.45
CA GLY A 386 -2.70 2.15 4.61
C GLY A 386 -4.15 2.34 5.05
N LEU A 387 -4.99 1.40 4.65
CA LEU A 387 -6.44 1.45 4.74
C LEU A 387 -6.98 0.39 5.71
N SER A 388 -7.84 0.81 6.65
CA SER A 388 -8.62 -0.10 7.47
C SER A 388 -9.78 -0.73 6.67
N PRO A 389 -10.06 -2.03 6.81
CA PRO A 389 -9.38 -3.04 7.63
C PRO A 389 -8.33 -3.86 6.85
N VAL A 390 -7.94 -3.40 5.65
CA VAL A 390 -6.97 -4.07 4.78
C VAL A 390 -5.65 -4.24 5.54
N GLU A 391 -5.11 -3.11 5.99
CA GLU A 391 -3.95 -3.02 6.86
C GLU A 391 -4.39 -3.19 8.33
N PRO A 392 -3.82 -4.16 9.06
CA PRO A 392 -4.28 -4.53 10.40
C PRO A 392 -4.19 -3.42 11.44
N GLY A 393 -3.17 -2.56 11.38
CA GLY A 393 -2.96 -1.48 12.35
C GLY A 393 -3.68 -0.17 11.99
N ALA A 394 -4.08 0.01 10.73
CA ALA A 394 -4.62 1.27 10.21
C ALA A 394 -5.78 1.81 11.05
N LYS A 395 -6.72 0.93 11.42
CA LYS A 395 -7.88 1.29 12.26
C LYS A 395 -7.45 1.85 13.60
N SER A 396 -6.54 1.15 14.26
CA SER A 396 -6.10 1.53 15.60
C SER A 396 -5.33 2.85 15.57
N THR A 397 -4.49 3.07 14.56
CA THR A 397 -3.77 4.33 14.36
C THR A 397 -4.71 5.49 14.10
N ILE A 398 -5.65 5.36 13.16
CA ILE A 398 -6.55 6.47 12.83
C ILE A 398 -7.44 6.84 14.03
N ASP A 399 -7.90 5.87 14.82
CA ASP A 399 -8.69 6.12 16.04
C ASP A 399 -7.85 6.90 17.09
N ARG A 400 -6.57 6.52 17.29
CA ARG A 400 -5.65 7.19 18.23
C ARG A 400 -5.28 8.60 17.77
N VAL A 401 -4.88 8.74 16.52
CA VAL A 401 -4.50 10.02 15.91
C VAL A 401 -5.68 11.00 15.90
N THR A 402 -6.89 10.53 15.56
CA THR A 402 -8.11 11.35 15.63
C THR A 402 -8.36 11.85 17.06
N THR A 403 -8.27 10.96 18.04
CA THR A 403 -8.44 11.33 19.47
C THR A 403 -7.39 12.36 19.89
N ARG A 404 -6.14 12.20 19.46
CA ARG A 404 -5.05 13.13 19.78
C ARG A 404 -5.24 14.49 19.14
N ILE A 405 -5.61 14.56 17.86
CA ILE A 405 -5.89 15.81 17.14
C ILE A 405 -7.07 16.57 17.76
N ILE A 406 -8.10 15.86 18.22
CA ILE A 406 -9.26 16.49 18.86
C ILE A 406 -8.92 17.01 20.27
N SER A 407 -8.06 16.30 21.01
CA SER A 407 -7.77 16.61 22.42
C SER A 407 -6.56 17.53 22.63
N THR A 408 -5.68 17.67 21.64
CA THR A 408 -4.43 18.44 21.73
C THR A 408 -4.24 19.32 20.51
N ASN A 409 -3.51 20.42 20.67
CA ASN A 409 -3.24 21.35 19.57
C ASN A 409 -2.12 20.81 18.65
N ILE A 410 -2.49 19.91 17.73
CA ILE A 410 -1.58 19.38 16.71
C ILE A 410 -1.44 20.38 15.56
N THR A 411 -0.21 20.81 15.29
CA THR A 411 0.13 21.82 14.28
C THR A 411 0.08 21.26 12.86
N CYS A 412 0.69 20.10 12.63
CA CYS A 412 0.57 19.33 11.39
C CYS A 412 0.83 17.83 11.64
N LEU A 413 0.54 17.03 10.62
CA LEU A 413 0.83 15.60 10.58
C LEU A 413 1.78 15.30 9.41
N LEU A 414 2.76 14.44 9.66
CA LEU A 414 3.79 13.99 8.73
C LEU A 414 3.54 12.51 8.39
N HIS A 415 3.10 12.20 7.16
CA HIS A 415 2.93 10.82 6.66
C HIS A 415 4.06 10.47 5.68
N ILE A 416 4.98 9.62 6.12
CA ILE A 416 6.26 9.37 5.43
C ILE A 416 6.15 8.16 4.47
N GLY A 417 5.43 8.34 3.36
CA GLY A 417 5.34 7.34 2.30
C GLY A 417 4.46 6.13 2.65
N ASP A 418 4.15 5.34 1.63
CA ASP A 418 3.26 4.19 1.67
C ASP A 418 1.89 4.54 2.27
N ILE A 419 1.20 5.37 1.50
CA ILE A 419 0.05 6.13 1.96
C ILE A 419 -1.17 5.23 2.07
N SER A 420 -1.61 4.66 0.95
CA SER A 420 -2.88 3.93 0.87
C SER A 420 -2.74 2.45 0.57
N TYR A 421 -1.58 2.01 0.05
CA TYR A 421 -1.39 0.70 -0.57
C TYR A 421 -2.45 0.36 -1.65
N ALA A 422 -3.01 1.38 -2.32
CA ALA A 422 -3.93 1.18 -3.42
C ALA A 422 -3.30 0.37 -4.56
N ARG A 423 -2.01 0.64 -4.83
CA ARG A 423 -1.15 -0.11 -5.76
C ARG A 423 -1.84 -0.35 -7.10
N GLY A 424 -2.55 0.62 -7.68
CA GLY A 424 -3.26 0.52 -8.95
C GLY A 424 -4.76 0.23 -8.85
N ILE A 425 -5.31 0.07 -7.64
CA ILE A 425 -6.75 -0.09 -7.40
C ILE A 425 -7.35 1.25 -6.97
N GLY A 426 -7.93 1.98 -7.92
CA GLY A 426 -8.37 3.37 -7.73
C GLY A 426 -9.38 3.55 -6.59
N ALA A 427 -10.23 2.54 -6.33
CA ALA A 427 -11.24 2.61 -5.27
C ALA A 427 -10.64 2.63 -3.86
N LEU A 428 -9.43 2.10 -3.66
CA LEU A 428 -8.75 2.11 -2.36
C LEU A 428 -8.22 3.50 -2.01
N TRP A 429 -7.84 4.31 -3.00
CA TRP A 429 -7.53 5.73 -2.77
C TRP A 429 -8.74 6.49 -2.21
N ASP A 430 -9.94 6.24 -2.73
CA ASP A 430 -11.17 6.88 -2.26
C ASP A 430 -11.53 6.46 -0.83
N ALA A 431 -11.37 5.17 -0.52
CA ALA A 431 -11.54 4.67 0.84
C ALA A 431 -10.52 5.30 1.81
N PHE A 432 -9.25 5.39 1.41
CA PHE A 432 -8.20 6.00 2.21
C PHE A 432 -8.47 7.48 2.47
N MET A 433 -8.83 8.24 1.44
CA MET A 433 -9.14 9.67 1.59
C MET A 433 -10.38 9.89 2.46
N THR A 434 -11.37 9.00 2.39
CA THR A 434 -12.52 9.00 3.30
C THR A 434 -12.10 8.71 4.74
N GLN A 435 -11.18 7.76 4.96
CA GLN A 435 -10.65 7.40 6.27
C GLN A 435 -9.91 8.57 6.93
N ILE A 436 -9.09 9.33 6.18
CA ILE A 436 -8.28 10.41 6.75
C ILE A 436 -9.01 11.76 6.81
N GLN A 437 -10.09 11.98 6.06
CA GLN A 437 -10.81 13.27 6.04
C GLN A 437 -11.12 13.83 7.46
N PRO A 438 -11.56 13.03 8.46
CA PRO A 438 -11.83 13.54 9.81
C PRO A 438 -10.64 14.26 10.46
N ILE A 439 -9.41 13.87 10.12
CA ILE A 439 -8.17 14.49 10.61
C ILE A 439 -7.60 15.50 9.62
N ALA A 440 -7.56 15.16 8.34
CA ALA A 440 -6.91 15.95 7.29
C ALA A 440 -7.69 17.23 6.96
N ALA A 441 -9.00 17.27 7.20
CA ALA A 441 -9.81 18.49 7.06
C ALA A 441 -9.58 19.52 8.19
N ARG A 442 -8.84 19.16 9.25
CA ARG A 442 -8.62 20.00 10.43
C ARG A 442 -7.15 20.36 10.64
N THR A 443 -6.26 19.47 10.24
CA THR A 443 -4.83 19.57 10.45
C THR A 443 -4.12 19.36 9.11
N PRO A 444 -3.19 20.26 8.72
CA PRO A 444 -2.35 20.05 7.54
C PRO A 444 -1.69 18.67 7.53
N TYR A 445 -1.91 17.91 6.46
CA TYR A 445 -1.50 16.52 6.30
C TYR A 445 -0.39 16.45 5.23
N MET A 446 0.86 16.48 5.67
CA MET A 446 2.03 16.58 4.82
C MET A 446 2.57 15.19 4.48
N VAL A 447 2.64 14.86 3.19
CA VAL A 447 3.02 13.52 2.70
C VAL A 447 4.38 13.52 2.02
N SER A 448 5.06 12.38 2.06
CA SER A 448 6.16 12.06 1.14
C SER A 448 5.81 10.80 0.32
N ILE A 449 6.59 10.53 -0.72
CA ILE A 449 6.38 9.38 -1.62
C ILE A 449 7.07 8.13 -1.06
N GLY A 450 6.40 6.97 -1.09
CA GLY A 450 6.99 5.64 -0.86
C GLY A 450 7.05 4.79 -2.14
N ASN A 451 7.57 3.58 -2.04
CA ASN A 451 7.65 2.63 -3.16
C ASN A 451 6.24 2.21 -3.63
N HIS A 452 5.25 2.11 -2.74
CA HIS A 452 3.88 1.76 -3.16
C HIS A 452 3.12 2.89 -3.85
N GLU A 453 3.65 4.11 -3.84
CA GLU A 453 3.14 5.17 -4.69
C GLU A 453 3.92 5.27 -6.00
N TYR A 454 5.21 4.92 -6.04
CA TYR A 454 6.09 5.27 -7.17
C TYR A 454 6.62 4.10 -8.00
N ASP A 455 7.10 3.01 -7.41
CA ASP A 455 7.93 2.02 -8.12
C ASP A 455 7.23 1.41 -9.33
N HIS A 456 7.88 1.49 -10.50
CA HIS A 456 7.38 1.02 -11.79
C HIS A 456 8.54 0.67 -12.75
N VAL A 457 8.29 -0.16 -13.77
CA VAL A 457 9.32 -0.60 -14.74
C VAL A 457 9.25 0.12 -16.07
N THR A 458 8.04 0.41 -16.52
CA THR A 458 7.74 1.00 -17.83
C THR A 458 6.76 2.16 -17.68
N GLY A 459 6.59 2.96 -18.73
CA GLY A 459 5.67 4.10 -18.70
C GLY A 459 6.27 5.39 -18.12
N GLY A 460 7.59 5.45 -17.91
CA GLY A 460 8.28 6.64 -17.37
C GLY A 460 8.13 7.92 -18.22
N ASP A 461 7.61 7.85 -19.44
CA ASP A 461 7.19 9.03 -20.21
C ASP A 461 5.95 9.74 -19.59
N LYS A 462 5.25 9.06 -18.69
CA LYS A 462 4.09 9.54 -17.94
C LYS A 462 4.39 9.82 -16.46
N ASP A 463 5.60 9.49 -16.00
CA ASP A 463 6.03 9.75 -14.63
C ASP A 463 6.01 11.27 -14.37
N PRO A 464 5.15 11.76 -13.46
CA PRO A 464 4.99 13.19 -13.20
C PRO A 464 6.22 13.82 -12.52
N SER A 465 7.17 13.04 -12.02
CA SER A 465 8.44 13.54 -11.48
C SER A 465 9.42 13.99 -12.56
N GLY A 466 9.26 13.50 -13.79
CA GLY A 466 10.23 13.65 -14.87
C GLY A 466 11.52 12.85 -14.68
N ALA A 467 11.53 11.81 -13.84
CA ALA A 467 12.70 10.95 -13.68
C ALA A 467 13.11 10.30 -15.01
N PRO A 468 14.42 10.22 -15.31
CA PRO A 468 14.88 9.73 -16.61
C PRO A 468 14.75 8.22 -16.72
N GLY A 469 14.34 7.76 -17.91
CA GLY A 469 14.29 6.34 -18.26
C GLY A 469 12.89 5.73 -18.13
N PRO A 470 12.72 4.46 -18.52
CA PRO A 470 11.40 3.83 -18.61
C PRO A 470 10.72 3.59 -17.27
N GLY A 471 11.47 3.54 -16.16
CA GLY A 471 10.95 3.32 -14.81
C GLY A 471 11.57 4.24 -13.76
N GLY A 472 12.05 5.42 -14.18
CA GLY A 472 12.74 6.36 -13.30
C GLY A 472 14.04 5.82 -12.68
N PHE A 473 14.25 6.11 -11.39
CA PHE A 473 15.47 5.71 -10.68
C PHE A 473 15.41 4.26 -10.18
N ARG A 474 16.03 3.35 -10.94
CA ARG A 474 16.06 1.92 -10.60
C ARG A 474 17.46 1.32 -10.79
N PRO A 475 18.39 1.62 -9.87
CA PRO A 475 19.72 1.04 -9.93
C PRO A 475 19.67 -0.47 -9.70
N GLY A 476 20.47 -1.23 -10.47
CA GLY A 476 20.48 -2.70 -10.36
C GLY A 476 21.04 -3.27 -9.04
N TRP A 477 21.46 -2.42 -8.10
CA TRP A 477 21.90 -2.82 -6.76
C TRP A 477 20.79 -2.72 -5.70
N GLY A 478 19.70 -1.98 -5.95
CA GLY A 478 18.65 -1.74 -4.97
C GLY A 478 17.37 -2.52 -5.26
N ASP A 479 16.53 -2.68 -4.24
CA ASP A 479 15.21 -3.32 -4.33
C ASP A 479 14.12 -2.33 -4.80
N TYR A 480 14.16 -1.94 -6.08
CA TYR A 480 13.15 -1.07 -6.70
C TYR A 480 12.22 -1.91 -7.56
N GLY A 481 10.98 -2.12 -7.12
CA GLY A 481 10.06 -3.13 -7.62
C GLY A 481 9.06 -2.65 -8.67
N THR A 482 7.86 -3.23 -8.63
CA THR A 482 6.63 -2.75 -9.30
C THR A 482 5.56 -2.42 -8.27
N ASP A 483 6.02 -1.94 -7.11
CA ASP A 483 5.25 -1.90 -5.88
C ASP A 483 4.02 -1.00 -5.98
N SER A 484 4.05 0.01 -6.87
CA SER A 484 2.93 0.89 -7.13
C SER A 484 1.78 0.25 -7.93
N GLY A 485 1.96 -0.95 -8.47
CA GLY A 485 1.01 -1.58 -9.39
C GLY A 485 0.70 -0.74 -10.62
N GLY A 486 1.68 0.08 -11.03
CA GLY A 486 1.67 0.92 -12.23
C GLY A 486 1.14 2.34 -12.05
N GLU A 487 0.93 2.80 -10.81
CA GLU A 487 0.46 4.17 -10.54
C GLU A 487 1.49 5.25 -10.82
N CYS A 488 2.78 4.97 -10.61
CA CYS A 488 3.90 5.90 -10.81
C CYS A 488 3.63 7.32 -10.29
N ALA A 489 3.09 7.41 -9.08
CA ALA A 489 2.73 8.64 -8.35
C ALA A 489 1.63 9.50 -8.98
N VAL A 490 0.98 9.09 -10.06
CA VAL A 490 -0.10 9.89 -10.70
C VAL A 490 -1.23 10.17 -9.71
N PRO A 491 -1.79 9.19 -8.96
CA PRO A 491 -2.81 9.49 -7.96
C PRO A 491 -2.33 10.45 -6.87
N MET A 492 -1.05 10.35 -6.47
CA MET A 492 -0.47 11.20 -5.44
C MET A 492 -0.45 12.68 -5.84
N VAL A 493 0.12 13.00 -7.01
CA VAL A 493 0.31 14.39 -7.46
C VAL A 493 -0.99 15.13 -7.75
N HIS A 494 -2.08 14.39 -8.00
CA HIS A 494 -3.41 14.96 -8.17
C HIS A 494 -4.19 15.10 -6.87
N ARG A 495 -3.95 14.21 -5.88
CA ARG A 495 -4.67 14.22 -4.61
C ARG A 495 -4.02 15.16 -3.60
N PHE A 496 -2.71 15.07 -3.39
CA PHE A 496 -1.99 15.81 -2.36
C PHE A 496 -1.20 17.00 -2.93
N HIS A 497 -0.88 17.95 -2.05
CA HIS A 497 -0.17 19.17 -2.41
C HIS A 497 0.97 19.42 -1.44
N SER A 498 2.02 20.07 -1.94
CA SER A 498 3.17 20.53 -1.18
C SER A 498 3.54 21.95 -1.60
N PRO A 499 4.41 22.63 -0.83
CA PRO A 499 5.19 23.74 -1.34
C PRO A 499 5.88 23.40 -2.67
N SER A 500 5.96 24.40 -3.54
CA SER A 500 6.52 24.36 -4.89
C SER A 500 8.03 24.68 -4.94
N ASN A 501 8.71 24.61 -3.80
CA ASN A 501 10.11 25.00 -3.65
C ASN A 501 11.12 23.89 -4.04
N GLY A 502 10.65 22.73 -4.48
CA GLY A 502 11.46 21.60 -4.97
C GLY A 502 10.85 20.96 -6.22
N ASN A 503 10.64 19.65 -6.20
CA ASN A 503 9.96 18.91 -7.28
C ASN A 503 8.64 18.33 -6.77
N GLY A 504 7.67 19.20 -6.48
CA GLY A 504 6.35 18.80 -5.98
C GLY A 504 6.43 17.88 -4.76
N LEU A 505 5.63 16.81 -4.75
CA LEU A 505 5.57 15.83 -3.65
C LEU A 505 6.83 14.94 -3.54
N PHE A 506 7.72 14.96 -4.53
CA PHE A 506 8.90 14.08 -4.57
C PHE A 506 10.01 14.59 -3.64
N TRP A 507 10.23 15.90 -3.59
CA TRP A 507 11.05 16.54 -2.58
C TRP A 507 10.70 18.02 -2.45
N TYR A 508 10.52 18.48 -1.21
CA TYR A 508 10.12 19.83 -0.86
C TYR A 508 10.44 20.12 0.62
N SER A 509 10.40 21.39 1.02
CA SER A 509 10.66 21.79 2.39
C SER A 509 9.65 22.80 2.91
N PHE A 510 9.49 22.91 4.23
CA PHE A 510 8.64 23.92 4.85
C PHE A 510 9.03 24.23 6.29
N ASP A 511 8.72 25.46 6.70
CA ASP A 511 8.88 25.90 8.09
C ASP A 511 7.57 25.73 8.87
N VAL A 512 7.69 25.37 10.15
CA VAL A 512 6.60 25.34 11.12
C VAL A 512 7.13 25.73 12.51
N GLY A 513 6.85 26.98 12.92
CA GLY A 513 7.38 27.54 14.17
C GLY A 513 8.92 27.48 14.23
N PRO A 514 9.52 26.71 15.18
CA PRO A 514 10.97 26.59 15.34
C PRO A 514 11.62 25.50 14.47
N ILE A 515 10.85 24.79 13.64
CA ILE A 515 11.32 23.64 12.86
C ILE A 515 11.32 23.98 11.37
N HIS A 516 12.40 23.62 10.70
CA HIS A 516 12.46 23.49 9.25
C HIS A 516 12.48 22.00 8.88
N ILE A 517 11.56 21.59 7.99
CA ILE A 517 11.33 20.20 7.62
C ILE A 517 11.61 20.01 6.14
N ILE A 518 12.36 18.96 5.79
CA ILE A 518 12.63 18.55 4.41
C ILE A 518 12.04 17.17 4.19
N TYR A 519 11.28 16.99 3.11
CA TYR A 519 11.03 15.68 2.54
C TYR A 519 11.86 15.45 1.29
N TYR A 520 12.37 14.24 1.16
CA TYR A 520 13.08 13.75 -0.02
C TYR A 520 12.63 12.33 -0.35
N SER A 521 12.77 11.94 -1.62
CA SER A 521 12.36 10.64 -2.13
C SER A 521 13.54 9.68 -2.22
N THR A 522 13.36 8.51 -1.61
CA THR A 522 14.22 7.34 -1.76
C THR A 522 13.97 6.56 -3.05
N GLU A 523 12.88 6.87 -3.74
CA GLU A 523 12.48 6.26 -5.02
C GLU A 523 13.00 7.07 -6.23
N HIS A 524 13.73 8.16 -5.95
CA HIS A 524 14.39 9.00 -6.95
C HIS A 524 15.89 9.04 -6.69
N ASP A 525 16.67 9.40 -7.72
CA ASP A 525 18.12 9.42 -7.62
C ASP A 525 18.56 10.40 -6.53
N PHE A 526 19.19 9.89 -5.48
CA PHE A 526 19.71 10.66 -4.34
C PHE A 526 21.25 10.76 -4.34
N ARG A 527 21.91 10.29 -5.40
CA ARG A 527 23.38 10.34 -5.52
C ARG A 527 23.84 11.78 -5.75
N ARG A 528 25.11 12.06 -5.44
CA ARG A 528 25.71 13.42 -5.52
C ARG A 528 25.48 14.19 -6.82
N SER A 529 25.32 13.50 -7.95
CA SER A 529 25.09 14.12 -9.26
C SER A 529 23.63 14.42 -9.57
N SER A 530 22.70 14.03 -8.70
CA SER A 530 21.26 14.12 -8.98
C SER A 530 20.71 15.52 -8.71
N PRO A 531 19.61 15.91 -9.38
CA PRO A 531 18.90 17.16 -9.07
C PRO A 531 18.42 17.22 -7.63
N GLN A 532 17.93 16.10 -7.09
CA GLN A 532 17.47 15.99 -5.71
C GLN A 532 18.60 16.26 -4.72
N TYR A 533 19.79 15.66 -4.90
CA TYR A 533 20.93 15.91 -4.00
C TYR A 533 21.33 17.39 -3.99
N ALA A 534 21.44 17.99 -5.18
CA ALA A 534 21.78 19.41 -5.32
C ALA A 534 20.74 20.31 -4.65
N TRP A 535 19.45 19.95 -4.76
CA TRP A 535 18.36 20.66 -4.11
C TRP A 535 18.43 20.53 -2.58
N ILE A 536 18.61 19.32 -2.04
CA ILE A 536 18.73 19.08 -0.59
C ILE A 536 19.88 19.92 -0.01
N GLU A 537 21.06 19.90 -0.65
CA GLU A 537 22.20 20.69 -0.18
C GLU A 537 21.89 22.19 -0.19
N GLN A 538 21.26 22.68 -1.26
CA GLN A 538 20.92 24.09 -1.41
C GLN A 538 19.90 24.54 -0.35
N ASP A 539 18.89 23.72 -0.08
CA ASP A 539 17.86 23.99 0.90
C ASP A 539 18.45 24.00 2.32
N LEU A 540 19.20 22.96 2.71
CA LEU A 540 19.92 22.89 4.00
C LEU A 540 20.84 24.09 4.23
N ARG A 541 21.58 24.51 3.19
CA ARG A 541 22.46 25.68 3.25
C ARG A 541 21.70 26.98 3.46
N SER A 542 20.45 27.07 2.99
CA SER A 542 19.62 28.27 3.09
C SER A 542 18.99 28.47 4.47
N VAL A 543 18.98 27.42 5.31
CA VAL A 543 18.28 27.46 6.60
C VAL A 543 18.93 28.45 7.56
N ASN A 544 18.14 29.43 7.99
CA ASN A 544 18.54 30.34 9.05
C ASN A 544 18.24 29.71 10.43
N ARG A 545 19.24 29.06 11.04
CA ARG A 545 19.12 28.42 12.36
C ARG A 545 18.75 29.37 13.50
N SER A 546 18.90 30.69 13.32
CA SER A 546 18.39 31.68 14.28
C SER A 546 16.88 31.85 14.21
N ARG A 547 16.21 31.39 13.14
CA ARG A 547 14.76 31.38 12.95
C ARG A 547 14.16 29.99 13.07
N THR A 548 14.84 28.96 12.57
CA THR A 548 14.41 27.56 12.67
C THR A 548 15.57 26.75 13.25
N PRO A 549 15.73 26.74 14.59
CA PRO A 549 16.85 26.03 15.21
C PRO A 549 16.82 24.54 14.88
N TRP A 550 15.65 23.92 14.75
CA TRP A 550 15.51 22.48 14.48
C TRP A 550 15.44 22.17 12.99
N LEU A 551 16.22 21.18 12.57
CA LEU A 551 16.21 20.57 11.24
C LEU A 551 15.74 19.13 11.34
N ILE A 552 14.60 18.85 10.69
CA ILE A 552 14.11 17.47 10.53
C ILE A 552 14.11 17.16 9.04
N VAL A 553 14.66 16.01 8.68
CA VAL A 553 14.52 15.48 7.32
C VAL A 553 13.71 14.18 7.38
N GLY A 554 12.95 13.88 6.33
CA GLY A 554 12.15 12.67 6.24
C GLY A 554 12.19 12.05 4.85
N SER A 555 12.24 10.74 4.78
CA SER A 555 12.08 9.97 3.54
C SER A 555 11.55 8.58 3.84
N HIS A 556 11.10 7.86 2.83
CA HIS A 556 10.46 6.58 3.05
C HIS A 556 11.44 5.46 3.46
N ARG A 557 12.36 5.04 2.59
CA ARG A 557 13.31 3.95 2.90
C ARG A 557 14.37 4.37 3.91
N GLN A 558 14.74 3.45 4.80
CA GLN A 558 15.61 3.67 5.95
C GLN A 558 17.11 3.74 5.61
N MET A 559 17.82 4.68 6.24
CA MET A 559 19.29 4.76 6.22
C MET A 559 19.96 3.90 7.30
N TYR A 560 19.25 3.58 8.37
CA TYR A 560 19.75 2.76 9.47
C TYR A 560 18.63 1.87 9.99
N THR A 561 18.89 0.56 10.05
CA THR A 561 18.10 -0.39 10.83
C THR A 561 19.01 -1.51 11.33
N SER A 562 18.73 -2.01 12.54
CA SER A 562 19.39 -3.20 13.06
C SER A 562 18.69 -4.49 12.62
N GLU A 563 17.52 -4.40 11.99
CA GLU A 563 16.84 -5.55 11.41
C GLU A 563 17.68 -6.15 10.28
N ILE A 564 17.71 -7.48 10.17
CA ILE A 564 18.44 -8.15 9.09
C ILE A 564 17.66 -7.98 7.79
N GLU A 565 18.26 -7.26 6.87
CA GLU A 565 17.67 -6.88 5.58
C GLU A 565 17.94 -7.91 4.47
N SER A 566 17.11 -7.83 3.42
CA SER A 566 17.45 -8.43 2.13
C SER A 566 18.69 -7.76 1.54
N ILE A 567 19.36 -8.40 0.59
CA ILE A 567 20.56 -7.84 -0.05
C ILE A 567 20.23 -6.48 -0.71
N GLY A 568 19.09 -6.35 -1.38
CA GLY A 568 18.72 -5.12 -2.09
C GLY A 568 18.39 -3.96 -1.14
N GLU A 569 17.70 -4.24 -0.04
CA GLU A 569 17.40 -3.22 1.00
C GLU A 569 18.69 -2.75 1.69
N TYR A 570 19.56 -3.68 2.06
CA TYR A 570 20.85 -3.35 2.67
C TYR A 570 21.72 -2.47 1.79
N GLU A 571 21.73 -2.69 0.47
CA GLU A 571 22.46 -1.86 -0.49
C GLU A 571 21.86 -0.43 -0.56
N ILE A 572 20.53 -0.28 -0.49
CA ILE A 572 19.88 1.05 -0.41
C ILE A 572 20.35 1.79 0.84
N THR A 573 20.28 1.15 2.01
CA THR A 573 20.79 1.70 3.27
C THR A 573 22.27 2.11 3.15
N MET A 574 23.13 1.29 2.55
CA MET A 574 24.53 1.65 2.31
C MET A 574 24.69 2.86 1.39
N MET A 575 23.90 2.98 0.33
CA MET A 575 23.97 4.11 -0.60
C MET A 575 23.44 5.41 0.03
N LEU A 576 22.40 5.34 0.86
CA LEU A 576 21.92 6.48 1.64
C LEU A 576 23.00 6.98 2.62
N GLN A 577 23.66 6.07 3.33
CA GLN A 577 24.81 6.39 4.19
C GLN A 577 25.96 7.02 3.38
N LEU A 578 26.27 6.50 2.20
CA LEU A 578 27.38 7.00 1.38
C LEU A 578 27.14 8.41 0.84
N TYR A 579 25.93 8.71 0.38
CA TYR A 579 25.65 9.96 -0.32
C TYR A 579 25.07 11.03 0.59
N LEU A 580 24.07 10.73 1.41
CA LEU A 580 23.31 11.73 2.16
C LEU A 580 23.80 11.94 3.60
N GLU A 581 24.27 10.90 4.30
CA GLU A 581 24.74 11.04 5.69
C GLU A 581 25.82 12.13 5.85
N PRO A 582 26.86 12.24 4.98
CA PRO A 582 27.85 13.32 5.10
C PRO A 582 27.25 14.72 4.95
N LEU A 583 26.23 14.85 4.11
CA LEU A 583 25.53 16.11 3.89
C LEU A 583 24.71 16.49 5.13
N PHE A 584 23.93 15.55 5.66
CA PHE A 584 23.11 15.77 6.86
C PHE A 584 23.97 16.09 8.10
N TYR A 585 25.11 15.40 8.25
CA TYR A 585 26.07 15.69 9.30
C TYR A 585 26.68 17.11 9.14
N GLN A 586 27.11 17.48 7.93
CA GLN A 586 27.71 18.79 7.65
C GLN A 586 26.80 19.97 8.01
N TYR A 587 25.49 19.85 7.79
CA TYR A 587 24.52 20.90 8.10
C TYR A 587 23.84 20.72 9.47
N HIS A 588 24.31 19.79 10.30
CA HIS A 588 23.78 19.50 11.63
C HIS A 588 22.27 19.28 11.63
N VAL A 589 21.80 18.35 10.79
CA VAL A 589 20.43 17.81 10.86
C VAL A 589 20.23 17.16 12.22
N ASP A 590 19.11 17.44 12.88
CA ASP A 590 18.87 16.97 14.24
C ASP A 590 18.24 15.58 14.25
N VAL A 591 17.21 15.39 13.41
CA VAL A 591 16.44 14.15 13.30
C VAL A 591 16.23 13.78 11.84
N ASN A 592 16.42 12.51 11.51
CA ASN A 592 16.08 11.92 10.23
C ASN A 592 15.02 10.83 10.43
N LEU A 593 13.83 11.04 9.86
CA LEU A 593 12.69 10.15 10.00
C LEU A 593 12.56 9.23 8.78
N PHE A 594 12.32 7.95 9.04
CA PHE A 594 12.13 6.91 8.02
C PHE A 594 10.87 6.09 8.24
N ALA A 595 10.52 5.28 7.26
CA ALA A 595 9.36 4.42 7.19
C ALA A 595 9.77 3.10 6.48
N HIS A 596 8.89 2.48 5.69
CA HIS A 596 9.15 1.30 4.84
C HIS A 596 9.29 -0.03 5.59
N ARG A 597 10.18 -0.08 6.59
CA ARG A 597 10.15 -1.19 7.56
C ARG A 597 8.99 -0.95 8.50
N HIS A 598 8.13 -1.95 8.63
CA HIS A 598 6.92 -1.89 9.43
C HIS A 598 7.21 -2.15 10.92
N SER A 599 8.07 -1.31 11.49
CA SER A 599 8.47 -1.35 12.90
C SER A 599 8.87 0.05 13.38
N TYR A 600 9.18 0.17 14.66
CA TYR A 600 9.80 1.34 15.25
C TYR A 600 11.27 1.05 15.55
N GLU A 601 12.17 1.97 15.26
CA GLU A 601 13.56 1.89 15.70
C GLU A 601 14.17 3.28 15.89
N ARG A 602 14.98 3.44 16.93
CA ARG A 602 15.72 4.67 17.21
C ARG A 602 17.20 4.40 17.42
N THR A 603 18.03 5.21 16.77
CA THR A 603 19.49 5.19 16.95
C THR A 603 19.96 6.15 18.06
N CYS A 604 21.22 6.07 18.48
CA CYS A 604 21.93 7.24 19.01
C CYS A 604 22.12 8.28 17.89
N PRO A 605 22.55 9.51 18.19
CA PRO A 605 23.13 10.39 17.17
C PRO A 605 24.25 9.68 16.40
N MET A 606 24.12 9.58 15.07
CA MET A 606 24.98 8.79 14.20
C MET A 606 25.86 9.64 13.28
N TYR A 607 27.05 9.12 13.02
CA TYR A 607 27.83 9.44 11.82
C TYR A 607 28.77 8.26 11.51
N GLN A 608 28.83 7.80 10.26
CA GLN A 608 29.71 6.72 9.82
C GLN A 608 29.61 5.46 10.70
N ARG A 609 28.37 5.00 10.93
CA ARG A 609 28.03 3.81 11.75
C ARG A 609 28.52 3.85 13.20
N SER A 610 28.80 5.04 13.73
CA SER A 610 29.25 5.24 15.11
C SER A 610 28.34 6.24 15.82
N CYS A 611 28.15 6.05 17.14
CA CYS A 611 27.49 7.07 17.95
C CYS A 611 28.42 8.29 18.08
N VAL A 612 27.96 9.47 17.68
CA VAL A 612 28.71 10.73 17.73
C VAL A 612 27.82 11.82 18.30
N GLU A 613 28.27 12.56 19.32
CA GLU A 613 27.44 13.51 20.09
C GLU A 613 26.71 14.56 19.24
N ASP A 614 27.35 15.07 18.19
CA ASP A 614 26.79 16.05 17.24
C ASP A 614 26.25 15.41 15.95
N GLY A 615 26.05 14.09 15.95
CA GLY A 615 25.50 13.31 14.85
C GLY A 615 23.98 13.46 14.69
N VAL A 616 23.45 12.79 13.66
CA VAL A 616 22.01 12.83 13.34
C VAL A 616 21.29 11.71 14.06
N THR A 617 20.18 11.99 14.75
CA THR A 617 19.36 10.91 15.32
C THR A 617 18.44 10.34 14.25
N HIS A 618 18.55 9.05 13.94
CA HIS A 618 17.69 8.38 12.97
C HIS A 618 16.55 7.65 13.68
N VAL A 619 15.33 7.82 13.18
CA VAL A 619 14.13 7.21 13.75
C VAL A 619 13.28 6.59 12.64
N LEU A 620 13.14 5.28 12.67
CA LEU A 620 12.22 4.52 11.84
C LEU A 620 10.83 4.54 12.50
N ILE A 621 9.81 4.96 11.75
CA ILE A 621 8.43 5.16 12.21
C ILE A 621 7.37 4.53 11.28
N GLY A 622 7.70 3.38 10.67
CA GLY A 622 6.84 2.69 9.68
C GLY A 622 5.77 1.75 10.26
N MET A 623 5.46 1.85 11.54
CA MET A 623 4.58 0.94 12.28
C MET A 623 3.09 1.35 12.29
N ALA A 624 2.64 2.20 11.37
CA ALA A 624 1.31 2.80 11.49
C ALA A 624 0.16 1.89 11.06
N GLY A 625 0.38 0.86 10.24
CA GLY A 625 -0.77 0.03 9.87
C GLY A 625 -0.47 -1.23 9.10
N GLN A 626 0.48 -1.20 8.17
CA GLN A 626 0.85 -2.37 7.40
C GLN A 626 1.41 -3.49 8.29
N ASN A 627 1.27 -4.75 7.86
CA ASN A 627 1.71 -5.92 8.61
C ASN A 627 3.12 -5.74 9.17
N LEU A 628 3.22 -5.80 10.51
CA LEU A 628 4.47 -5.61 11.21
C LEU A 628 5.53 -6.59 10.73
N ASP A 629 6.75 -6.09 10.60
CA ASP A 629 7.89 -6.93 10.29
C ASP A 629 8.15 -7.93 11.42
N SER A 630 8.61 -9.13 11.05
CA SER A 630 8.94 -10.22 11.97
C SER A 630 10.42 -10.60 11.91
N GLY A 631 11.26 -9.72 11.36
CA GLY A 631 12.68 -9.98 11.18
C GLY A 631 13.46 -10.06 12.48
N VAL A 632 14.67 -10.58 12.35
CA VAL A 632 15.63 -10.71 13.46
C VAL A 632 16.48 -9.45 13.49
N TYR A 633 16.66 -8.89 14.69
CA TYR A 633 17.53 -7.74 14.89
C TYR A 633 18.93 -8.16 15.31
N SER A 634 19.93 -7.54 14.68
CA SER A 634 21.33 -7.63 15.04
C SER A 634 21.64 -6.79 16.28
N THR A 635 22.51 -7.29 17.16
CA THR A 635 22.96 -6.53 18.33
C THR A 635 24.03 -5.53 17.92
N VAL A 636 23.66 -4.26 17.84
CA VAL A 636 24.55 -3.15 17.47
C VAL A 636 24.51 -2.02 18.52
N PRO A 637 25.64 -1.42 18.92
CA PRO A 637 25.66 -0.44 20.02
C PRO A 637 24.85 0.84 19.77
N TRP A 638 24.58 1.14 18.50
CA TRP A 638 23.91 2.35 18.09
C TRP A 638 22.39 2.25 18.06
N SER A 639 21.81 1.04 17.97
CA SER A 639 20.36 0.86 18.11
C SER A 639 20.00 0.97 19.58
N LYS A 640 19.18 1.97 19.94
CA LYS A 640 18.85 2.30 21.34
C LYS A 640 17.51 1.72 21.76
N TYR A 641 16.58 1.63 20.83
CA TYR A 641 15.29 1.03 21.05
C TYR A 641 14.74 0.57 19.70
N HIS A 642 14.09 -0.57 19.68
CA HIS A 642 13.33 -1.07 18.55
C HIS A 642 12.07 -1.75 19.06
N ASP A 643 11.03 -1.79 18.23
CA ASP A 643 9.78 -2.41 18.60
C ASP A 643 8.94 -2.82 17.40
N GLN A 644 8.30 -3.98 17.53
CA GLN A 644 7.41 -4.57 16.53
C GLN A 644 5.97 -4.49 17.05
N GLN A 645 5.49 -3.28 17.28
CA GLN A 645 4.11 -2.97 17.69
C GLN A 645 3.55 -1.82 16.86
N PHE A 646 2.25 -1.89 16.55
CA PHE A 646 1.57 -0.77 15.90
C PHE A 646 1.56 0.47 16.79
N GLY A 647 1.79 1.63 16.18
CA GLY A 647 1.80 2.86 16.93
C GLY A 647 1.98 4.10 16.05
N TYR A 648 2.18 5.23 16.72
CA TYR A 648 2.41 6.52 16.08
C TYR A 648 3.36 7.35 16.96
N THR A 649 3.95 8.40 16.38
CA THR A 649 4.84 9.30 17.12
C THR A 649 4.30 10.71 17.20
N THR A 650 4.70 11.44 18.25
CA THR A 650 4.52 12.88 18.34
C THR A 650 5.88 13.57 18.48
N ILE A 651 5.97 14.80 17.97
CA ILE A 651 7.16 15.65 18.06
C ILE A 651 6.74 16.99 18.62
N PHE A 652 7.16 17.30 19.85
CA PHE A 652 7.01 18.62 20.43
C PHE A 652 8.32 19.39 20.28
N ALA A 653 8.27 20.65 19.82
CA ALA A 653 9.46 21.49 19.76
C ALA A 653 9.20 22.95 20.14
N ASN A 654 10.15 23.55 20.85
CA ASN A 654 10.30 25.00 21.04
C ASN A 654 11.71 25.43 20.57
N GLN A 655 12.23 26.58 20.98
CA GLN A 655 13.56 27.06 20.53
C GLN A 655 14.74 26.19 20.94
N THR A 656 14.69 25.56 22.12
CA THR A 656 15.84 24.90 22.76
C THR A 656 15.56 23.46 23.16
N TYR A 657 14.34 22.99 22.93
CA TYR A 657 13.87 21.66 23.32
C TYR A 657 13.10 21.02 22.17
N LEU A 658 13.48 19.79 21.80
CA LEU A 658 12.73 18.90 20.91
C LEU A 658 12.53 17.56 21.61
N HIS A 659 11.29 17.08 21.65
CA HIS A 659 10.90 15.83 22.29
C HIS A 659 10.08 14.98 21.34
N LEU A 660 10.61 13.81 20.98
CA LEU A 660 9.89 12.81 20.21
C LEU A 660 9.41 11.71 21.14
N THR A 661 8.13 11.36 21.04
CA THR A 661 7.50 10.29 21.83
C THR A 661 6.85 9.27 20.90
N TYR A 662 7.08 7.98 21.13
CA TYR A 662 6.45 6.85 20.45
C TYR A 662 5.39 6.22 21.37
N TYR A 663 4.18 6.04 20.85
CA TYR A 663 3.05 5.45 21.55
C TYR A 663 2.61 4.13 20.92
N HIS A 664 2.25 3.16 21.75
CA HIS A 664 1.55 1.96 21.29
C HIS A 664 0.09 2.24 21.00
N ASN A 665 -0.43 1.68 19.91
CA ASN A 665 -1.85 1.77 19.61
C ASN A 665 -2.73 0.98 20.57
N SER A 666 -2.21 -0.12 21.12
CA SER A 666 -2.95 -1.05 21.98
C SER A 666 -3.52 -0.35 23.22
N ASP A 667 -2.74 0.51 23.86
CA ASP A 667 -3.09 1.16 25.13
C ASP A 667 -2.78 2.67 25.21
N ASP A 668 -2.19 3.26 24.15
CA ASP A 668 -1.72 4.66 24.12
C ASP A 668 -0.64 4.97 25.16
N SER A 669 0.06 3.93 25.65
CA SER A 669 1.21 4.09 26.53
C SER A 669 2.45 4.55 25.76
N ILE A 670 3.34 5.26 26.44
CA ILE A 670 4.64 5.67 25.90
C ILE A 670 5.56 4.46 25.91
N ALA A 671 5.96 4.02 24.72
CA ALA A 671 6.88 2.89 24.54
C ALA A 671 8.34 3.36 24.47
N ASP A 672 8.60 4.50 23.81
CA ASP A 672 9.90 5.13 23.77
C ASP A 672 9.78 6.65 23.69
N GLN A 673 10.81 7.37 24.14
CA GLN A 673 10.91 8.82 24.01
C GLN A 673 12.35 9.30 24.14
N PHE A 674 12.67 10.41 23.48
CA PHE A 674 13.97 11.06 23.62
C PHE A 674 13.89 12.58 23.43
N VAL A 675 14.84 13.27 24.04
CA VAL A 675 14.93 14.73 24.02
C VAL A 675 16.25 15.17 23.41
N LEU A 676 16.20 16.19 22.55
CA LEU A 676 17.34 16.97 22.10
C LEU A 676 17.29 18.38 22.69
N MET A 677 18.45 18.92 23.06
CA MET A 677 18.61 20.22 23.71
C MET A 677 19.58 21.10 22.91
N LYS A 678 19.33 22.41 22.85
CA LYS A 678 20.20 23.42 22.21
C LYS A 678 20.51 24.60 23.12
#